data_AF-A0A9P5HL21-F1
#
_entry.id   AF-A0A9P5HL21-F1
#
_cell.length_a   1.000
_cell.length_b   1.000
_cell.length_c   1.000
_cell.angle_alpha   90.00
_cell.angle_beta   90.00
_cell.angle_gamma   90.00
#
_symmetry.space_group_name_H-M   'P 1'
#
loop_
_entity.id
_entity.type
_entity.pdbx_description
1 polymer ?
#
loop_
_entity_poly.entity_id
_entity_poly.type
_entity_poly.pdbx_seq_one_letter_code
_entity_poly.pdbx_strand_id
1 'polypeptide(L)'
;METPYNLPSALLHSFYPPNLQRVPAETLPHIIVNGAVPREREPDAPPQPEEEEPLPWLALLLFKDDSELVVPLEVVDATHVATGTRSIRLPPSTVAAKFGGRHTVSHPEELGDAEFIFLQATIFKSYFEDQTKPDNTEQDKPDLSRYKHLVHVKEVGVGPSGDPIKVSTVLAHRIRPPAPGPPQKMIAHLVSLEGVSNIAFKETANADAVFALVSLCSWGFEWDTIGATEEHDIFKELQAQVQPLRLSNPTPVPENASTAQKWIRAQVDNGYTMVRHRGVTGETSMALFRGPLVPALEMRAQIRPSMYGTDLQVLDAETEVLDVSYSKAWDLGRSVAAREPQFSRALATVRRRLFLLATTSKAPDGSGSGTAVPDEVDEVLGKLAERFKGGVSDKLAGVSDKGSRRWVMEPSAKNTELSAAELQRNLAYVGKTFVKPHVIELATLDAAATPKSVSIEGMREVIEWVMSNIFSLKMIPAQYLFPDPAVLAIEHIMAFFIDDNWIDSMVDGALSLGNTVGGTVDAVRDEIRQAINVYIKHRRSESLQIARQGFVIRSGCIEALPDLQLKPEAAVVLSTRNQDMLMCLFDPDKCNVGEKIQMELSQPPHQVRFGVTKLQDGLLEQSFPLEAFRKDATIVITGLRERTWKKIPEPQTTPELLVSVLNFDTGILMPAELATAHANVAKEVLGQNFQPLDDNSKSVYLAAHLNDRPSSLNIQFEPSQGRSSSSRQLFPDQTPVSV
;
A
#
# COMPACT_ATOMS: atom_id res chain seq x y z
N MET A 1 -22.15 20.10 11.26
CA MET A 1 -22.24 19.90 12.73
C MET A 1 -22.56 18.45 12.92
N GLU A 2 -21.66 17.69 13.53
CA GLU A 2 -21.94 16.26 13.80
C GLU A 2 -22.99 16.20 14.90
N THR A 3 -24.09 15.51 14.65
CA THR A 3 -25.07 15.16 15.68
C THR A 3 -24.47 14.11 16.61
N PRO A 4 -24.79 14.09 17.91
CA PRO A 4 -24.27 13.07 18.85
C PRO A 4 -24.76 11.64 18.56
N TYR A 5 -25.61 11.52 17.54
CA TYR A 5 -26.25 10.30 17.07
C TYR A 5 -25.58 9.66 15.86
N ASN A 6 -24.60 10.31 15.23
CA ASN A 6 -23.95 9.77 14.04
C ASN A 6 -22.52 10.29 13.87
N LEU A 7 -21.57 9.37 13.64
CA LEU A 7 -20.17 9.69 13.36
C LEU A 7 -19.88 9.46 11.87
N PRO A 8 -19.45 10.49 11.12
CA PRO A 8 -19.05 10.33 9.73
C PRO A 8 -17.96 9.26 9.54
N SER A 9 -18.14 8.37 8.56
CA SER A 9 -17.17 7.29 8.28
C SER A 9 -15.77 7.80 7.91
N ALA A 10 -15.65 9.04 7.43
CA ALA A 10 -14.37 9.68 7.11
C ALA A 10 -13.51 10.01 8.35
N LEU A 11 -14.12 10.08 9.54
CA LEU A 11 -13.40 10.31 10.80
C LEU A 11 -12.84 9.01 11.38
N LEU A 12 -13.41 7.86 11.02
CA LEU A 12 -12.91 6.56 11.44
C LEU A 12 -11.65 6.22 10.64
N HIS A 13 -10.52 6.13 11.34
CA HIS A 13 -9.24 5.81 10.73
C HIS A 13 -9.03 4.29 10.66
N SER A 14 -9.11 3.60 11.81
CA SER A 14 -9.00 2.14 11.90
C SER A 14 -9.47 1.65 13.26
N PHE A 15 -9.79 0.37 13.38
CA PHE A 15 -10.15 -0.28 14.65
C PHE A 15 -9.41 -1.61 14.78
N TYR A 16 -9.14 -2.00 16.02
CA TYR A 16 -8.49 -3.26 16.35
C TYR A 16 -9.22 -3.89 17.55
N PRO A 17 -9.47 -5.21 17.55
CA PRO A 17 -9.20 -6.20 16.50
C PRO A 17 -9.94 -5.94 15.19
N PRO A 18 -9.43 -6.43 14.04
CA PRO A 18 -10.18 -6.39 12.79
C PRO A 18 -11.48 -7.21 12.87
N ASN A 19 -12.46 -6.84 12.05
CA ASN A 19 -13.78 -7.47 12.08
C ASN A 19 -13.69 -8.97 11.73
N LEU A 20 -14.38 -9.79 12.51
CA LEU A 20 -14.45 -11.25 12.39
C LEU A 20 -13.10 -11.98 12.54
N GLN A 21 -12.08 -11.31 13.08
CA GLN A 21 -10.80 -11.96 13.39
C GLN A 21 -10.74 -12.48 14.82
N ARG A 22 -9.86 -13.48 15.03
CA ARG A 22 -9.52 -14.01 16.33
C ARG A 22 -8.25 -13.35 16.86
N VAL A 23 -8.25 -12.92 18.13
CA VAL A 23 -7.11 -12.27 18.79
C VAL A 23 -6.85 -12.87 20.17
N PRO A 24 -5.64 -12.72 20.72
CA PRO A 24 -5.33 -13.24 22.05
C PRO A 24 -6.22 -12.61 23.14
N ALA A 25 -6.46 -13.37 24.21
CA ALA A 25 -7.34 -13.02 25.33
C ALA A 25 -6.94 -11.72 26.05
N GLU A 26 -5.66 -11.38 25.99
CA GLU A 26 -5.04 -10.25 26.66
C GLU A 26 -5.19 -8.93 25.88
N THR A 27 -5.73 -9.00 24.66
CA THR A 27 -5.93 -7.83 23.79
C THR A 27 -6.99 -6.89 24.37
N LEU A 28 -6.64 -5.60 24.43
CA LEU A 28 -7.56 -4.49 24.64
C LEU A 28 -7.98 -3.90 23.28
N PRO A 29 -9.24 -4.09 22.87
CA PRO A 29 -9.77 -3.44 21.69
C PRO A 29 -9.68 -1.92 21.77
N HIS A 30 -9.45 -1.29 20.63
CA HIS A 30 -9.34 0.15 20.51
C HIS A 30 -9.76 0.62 19.12
N ILE A 31 -10.14 1.88 19.04
CA ILE A 31 -10.49 2.55 17.80
C ILE A 31 -9.71 3.84 17.65
N ILE A 32 -9.31 4.13 16.42
CA ILE A 32 -8.53 5.29 16.02
C ILE A 32 -9.43 6.23 15.24
N VAL A 33 -9.50 7.47 15.67
CA VAL A 33 -10.32 8.54 15.09
C VAL A 33 -9.41 9.68 14.64
N ASN A 34 -9.65 10.19 13.44
CA ASN A 34 -8.95 11.34 12.89
C ASN A 34 -9.35 12.61 13.66
N GLY A 35 -8.37 13.44 14.02
CA GLY A 35 -8.58 14.64 14.81
C GLY A 35 -8.60 14.40 16.32
N ALA A 36 -9.00 15.42 17.07
CA ALA A 36 -9.18 15.37 18.52
C ALA A 36 -10.64 15.11 18.90
N VAL A 37 -11.43 14.55 17.98
CA VAL A 37 -12.89 14.40 18.05
C VAL A 37 -13.41 13.95 19.41
N PRO A 38 -12.87 12.91 20.07
CA PRO A 38 -13.36 12.49 21.38
C PRO A 38 -13.28 13.57 22.48
N ARG A 39 -12.39 14.56 22.34
CA ARG A 39 -12.14 15.66 23.29
C ARG A 39 -12.66 17.02 22.81
N GLU A 40 -13.27 17.10 21.63
CA GLU A 40 -13.81 18.36 21.10
C GLU A 40 -15.12 18.78 21.79
N ARG A 41 -15.74 17.87 22.54
CA ARG A 41 -17.01 18.06 23.24
C ARG A 41 -16.98 17.37 24.59
N GLU A 42 -17.60 18.00 25.58
CA GLU A 42 -17.92 17.36 26.85
C GLU A 42 -19.36 16.80 26.79
N PRO A 43 -19.64 15.67 27.47
CA PRO A 43 -20.93 14.99 27.40
C PRO A 43 -22.18 15.84 27.71
N ASP A 44 -22.07 16.80 28.63
CA ASP A 44 -23.23 17.53 29.19
C ASP A 44 -22.97 19.03 29.46
N ALA A 45 -21.81 19.57 29.10
CA ALA A 45 -21.43 20.97 29.29
C ALA A 45 -20.50 21.46 28.15
N PRO A 46 -20.38 22.77 27.90
CA PRO A 46 -19.31 23.30 27.05
C PRO A 46 -17.95 23.17 27.76
N PRO A 47 -16.88 22.79 27.05
CA PRO A 47 -15.57 22.55 27.65
C PRO A 47 -15.06 23.78 28.40
N GLN A 48 -14.68 23.61 29.67
CA GLN A 48 -14.09 24.71 30.43
C GLN A 48 -12.64 24.93 30.00
N PRO A 49 -12.22 26.17 29.67
CA PRO A 49 -10.88 26.44 29.14
C PRO A 49 -9.74 26.20 30.15
N GLU A 50 -10.04 25.95 31.43
CA GLU A 50 -9.05 25.70 32.49
C GLU A 50 -8.75 24.20 32.71
N GLU A 51 -9.52 23.27 32.12
CA GLU A 51 -9.25 21.83 32.20
C GLU A 51 -8.44 21.37 30.96
N GLU A 52 -7.17 20.99 31.18
CA GLU A 52 -6.29 20.50 30.09
C GLU A 52 -6.75 19.14 29.48
N GLU A 53 -7.58 18.37 30.19
CA GLU A 53 -8.13 17.10 29.71
C GLU A 53 -9.63 16.96 30.06
N PRO A 54 -10.54 17.38 29.16
CA PRO A 54 -11.99 17.26 29.36
C PRO A 54 -12.47 15.81 29.27
N LEU A 55 -13.64 15.54 29.86
CA LEU A 55 -14.32 14.25 29.73
C LEU A 55 -14.63 13.96 28.25
N PRO A 56 -14.24 12.78 27.72
CA PRO A 56 -14.56 12.46 26.35
C PRO A 56 -16.05 12.16 26.19
N TRP A 57 -16.63 12.54 25.06
CA TRP A 57 -18.01 12.19 24.70
C TRP A 57 -18.13 10.80 24.04
N LEU A 58 -17.01 10.11 23.83
CA LEU A 58 -16.94 8.79 23.19
C LEU A 58 -16.34 7.73 24.12
N ALA A 59 -16.92 6.54 24.14
CA ALA A 59 -16.38 5.37 24.83
C ALA A 59 -16.49 4.09 23.99
N LEU A 60 -15.53 3.19 24.14
CA LEU A 60 -15.57 1.88 23.51
C LEU A 60 -15.98 0.80 24.53
N LEU A 61 -17.15 0.21 24.33
CA LEU A 61 -17.72 -0.84 25.21
C LEU A 61 -17.73 -2.19 24.50
N LEU A 62 -17.57 -3.27 25.27
CA LEU A 62 -17.41 -4.63 24.75
C LEU A 62 -18.45 -5.57 25.32
N PHE A 63 -19.22 -6.23 24.46
CA PHE A 63 -20.29 -7.12 24.89
C PHE A 63 -20.06 -8.53 24.38
N LYS A 64 -20.41 -9.52 25.20
CA LYS A 64 -20.52 -10.90 24.73
C LYS A 64 -21.68 -10.98 23.77
N ASP A 65 -21.46 -11.58 22.59
CA ASP A 65 -22.49 -11.69 21.55
C ASP A 65 -23.76 -12.28 22.16
N ASP A 66 -23.70 -13.44 22.79
CA ASP A 66 -24.92 -14.20 23.12
C ASP A 66 -25.76 -13.69 24.30
N SER A 67 -25.18 -12.99 25.28
CA SER A 67 -25.80 -12.86 26.62
C SER A 67 -25.94 -11.46 27.20
N GLU A 68 -25.26 -10.45 26.65
CA GLU A 68 -25.16 -9.14 27.33
C GLU A 68 -25.94 -8.01 26.67
N LEU A 69 -26.19 -8.13 25.36
CA LEU A 69 -27.07 -7.21 24.62
C LEU A 69 -28.48 -7.80 24.52
N VAL A 70 -29.46 -6.99 24.90
CA VAL A 70 -30.88 -7.33 24.83
C VAL A 70 -31.47 -6.79 23.52
N VAL A 71 -32.37 -7.54 22.92
CA VAL A 71 -33.19 -7.08 21.79
C VAL A 71 -34.62 -6.98 22.29
N PRO A 72 -35.10 -5.79 22.70
CA PRO A 72 -36.40 -5.67 23.34
C PRO A 72 -37.53 -5.82 22.32
N LEU A 73 -38.42 -6.80 22.53
CA LEU A 73 -39.56 -7.07 21.65
C LEU A 73 -40.49 -5.87 21.46
N GLU A 74 -40.49 -4.93 22.41
CA GLU A 74 -41.29 -3.71 22.35
C GLU A 74 -40.84 -2.74 21.25
N VAL A 75 -39.62 -2.88 20.73
CA VAL A 75 -39.03 -1.98 19.74
C VAL A 75 -38.68 -2.69 18.43
N VAL A 76 -38.80 -4.02 18.38
CA VAL A 76 -38.61 -4.81 17.17
C VAL A 76 -39.93 -4.95 16.41
N ASP A 77 -39.92 -4.61 15.14
CA ASP A 77 -41.02 -4.82 14.21
C ASP A 77 -40.50 -5.15 12.80
N ALA A 78 -41.39 -5.19 11.80
CA ALA A 78 -41.01 -5.50 10.41
C ALA A 78 -40.06 -4.46 9.77
N THR A 79 -39.98 -3.26 10.35
CA THR A 79 -39.15 -2.13 9.87
C THR A 79 -37.91 -1.91 10.72
N HIS A 80 -37.91 -2.32 11.98
CA HIS A 80 -36.82 -2.13 12.94
C HIS A 80 -36.27 -3.49 13.37
N VAL A 81 -35.29 -3.98 12.60
CA VAL A 81 -34.63 -5.27 12.81
C VAL A 81 -33.25 -5.06 13.41
N ALA A 82 -32.87 -5.90 14.36
CA ALA A 82 -31.53 -5.89 14.95
C ALA A 82 -30.47 -6.29 13.91
N THR A 83 -29.36 -5.55 13.88
CA THR A 83 -28.19 -5.84 13.04
C THR A 83 -27.43 -7.07 13.55
N GLY A 84 -26.41 -7.51 12.79
CA GLY A 84 -25.50 -8.58 13.23
C GLY A 84 -24.70 -8.23 14.51
N THR A 85 -24.60 -6.96 14.87
CA THR A 85 -24.02 -6.47 16.12
C THR A 85 -25.07 -6.14 17.18
N ARG A 86 -26.33 -6.55 16.96
CA ARG A 86 -27.48 -6.32 17.86
C ARG A 86 -27.83 -4.84 18.12
N SER A 87 -27.34 -3.91 17.29
CA SER A 87 -27.86 -2.54 17.27
C SER A 87 -29.20 -2.49 16.55
N ILE A 88 -30.07 -1.56 16.95
CA ILE A 88 -31.37 -1.32 16.29
C ILE A 88 -31.42 0.14 15.89
N ARG A 89 -31.71 0.39 14.61
CA ARG A 89 -31.87 1.74 14.07
C ARG A 89 -33.27 2.25 14.38
N LEU A 90 -33.38 3.33 15.15
CA LEU A 90 -34.64 3.87 15.66
C LEU A 90 -34.64 5.40 15.69
N PRO A 91 -35.82 6.04 15.62
CA PRO A 91 -35.95 7.46 15.95
C PRO A 91 -35.68 7.71 17.44
N PRO A 92 -34.86 8.72 17.81
CA PRO A 92 -34.58 9.06 19.22
C PRO A 92 -35.84 9.35 20.05
N SER A 93 -36.87 9.94 19.44
CA SER A 93 -38.16 10.22 20.07
C SER A 93 -38.90 8.95 20.53
N THR A 94 -38.79 7.85 19.77
CA THR A 94 -39.38 6.56 20.12
C THR A 94 -38.69 5.94 21.34
N VAL A 95 -37.37 6.05 21.41
CA VAL A 95 -36.58 5.56 22.55
C VAL A 95 -36.90 6.39 23.79
N ALA A 96 -36.97 7.71 23.66
CA ALA A 96 -37.33 8.59 24.76
C ALA A 96 -38.71 8.28 25.36
N ALA A 97 -39.70 8.06 24.50
CA ALA A 97 -41.07 7.73 24.92
C ALA A 97 -41.19 6.37 25.62
N LYS A 98 -40.43 5.36 25.18
CA LYS A 98 -40.55 3.98 25.70
C LYS A 98 -39.69 3.70 26.93
N PHE A 99 -38.51 4.31 27.02
CA PHE A 99 -37.52 3.97 28.05
C PHE A 99 -37.40 4.99 29.20
N GLY A 100 -38.09 6.14 29.12
CA GLY A 100 -38.14 7.10 30.23
C GLY A 100 -36.74 7.53 30.70
N GLY A 101 -36.45 7.53 32.00
CA GLY A 101 -35.13 7.91 32.54
C GLY A 101 -33.95 6.97 32.23
N ARG A 102 -34.15 5.93 31.40
CA ARG A 102 -33.15 4.86 31.12
C ARG A 102 -32.51 4.98 29.73
N HIS A 103 -32.29 6.19 29.21
CA HIS A 103 -31.72 6.38 27.87
C HIS A 103 -30.72 7.55 27.80
N THR A 104 -29.88 7.57 26.76
CA THR A 104 -28.92 8.66 26.49
C THR A 104 -29.42 9.77 25.54
N VAL A 105 -30.71 9.78 25.18
CA VAL A 105 -31.25 10.79 24.25
C VAL A 105 -31.35 12.17 24.91
N SER A 106 -30.43 13.09 24.58
CA SER A 106 -30.44 14.49 25.05
C SER A 106 -31.36 15.42 24.24
N HIS A 107 -31.43 15.25 22.91
CA HIS A 107 -32.20 16.10 22.00
C HIS A 107 -33.15 15.26 21.12
N PRO A 108 -34.30 14.83 21.65
CA PRO A 108 -35.24 13.95 20.93
C PRO A 108 -35.92 14.61 19.71
N GLU A 109 -35.76 15.93 19.53
CA GLU A 109 -36.31 16.70 18.41
C GLU A 109 -35.41 16.74 17.17
N GLU A 110 -34.17 16.24 17.24
CA GLU A 110 -33.29 16.16 16.07
C GLU A 110 -33.81 15.14 15.04
N LEU A 111 -33.92 15.56 13.78
CA LEU A 111 -34.45 14.78 12.67
C LEU A 111 -33.42 13.75 12.17
N GLY A 112 -33.61 12.47 12.53
CA GLY A 112 -32.87 11.35 11.96
C GLY A 112 -32.97 10.05 12.77
N ASP A 113 -32.78 8.91 12.12
CA ASP A 113 -32.67 7.62 12.82
C ASP A 113 -31.25 7.44 13.36
N ALA A 114 -31.14 6.99 14.61
CA ALA A 114 -29.89 6.66 15.28
C ALA A 114 -29.83 5.16 15.59
N GLU A 115 -28.62 4.62 15.74
CA GLU A 115 -28.46 3.24 16.21
C GLU A 115 -28.42 3.19 17.73
N PHE A 116 -29.21 2.28 18.30
CA PHE A 116 -29.29 2.07 19.74
C PHE A 116 -28.91 0.64 20.11
N ILE A 117 -28.26 0.50 21.26
CA ILE A 117 -28.04 -0.78 21.94
C ILE A 117 -28.79 -0.78 23.28
N PHE A 118 -29.22 -1.97 23.70
CA PHE A 118 -30.00 -2.13 24.92
C PHE A 118 -29.29 -3.07 25.90
N LEU A 119 -29.12 -2.60 27.13
CA LEU A 119 -28.32 -3.26 28.17
C LEU A 119 -29.21 -3.64 29.36
N GLN A 120 -28.97 -4.81 29.96
CA GLN A 120 -29.54 -5.12 31.27
C GLN A 120 -28.88 -4.28 32.36
N ALA A 121 -29.61 -4.06 33.46
CA ALA A 121 -29.14 -3.31 34.62
C ALA A 121 -27.78 -3.79 35.15
N THR A 122 -27.53 -5.09 35.18
CA THR A 122 -26.27 -5.70 35.65
C THR A 122 -25.07 -5.27 34.82
N ILE A 123 -25.20 -5.28 33.48
CA ILE A 123 -24.14 -4.88 32.55
C ILE A 123 -23.96 -3.37 32.56
N PHE A 124 -25.06 -2.61 32.55
CA PHE A 124 -25.00 -1.14 32.66
C PHE A 124 -24.28 -0.72 33.95
N LYS A 125 -24.63 -1.34 35.08
CA LYS A 125 -23.98 -1.11 36.38
C LYS A 125 -22.48 -1.40 36.30
N SER A 126 -22.06 -2.49 35.67
CA SER A 126 -20.64 -2.84 35.55
C SER A 126 -19.76 -1.78 34.85
N TYR A 127 -20.34 -1.01 33.91
CA TYR A 127 -19.65 0.02 33.15
C TYR A 127 -19.67 1.43 33.77
N PHE A 128 -20.65 1.69 34.64
CA PHE A 128 -20.94 3.05 35.13
C PHE A 128 -21.02 3.18 36.67
N GLU A 129 -20.83 2.09 37.41
CA GLU A 129 -20.69 2.13 38.87
C GLU A 129 -19.32 2.68 39.29
N ASP A 130 -19.30 3.53 40.31
CA ASP A 130 -18.07 4.06 40.92
C ASP A 130 -17.32 2.95 41.67
N GLN A 131 -16.21 2.51 41.07
CA GLN A 131 -15.40 1.40 41.59
C GLN A 131 -14.38 1.83 42.65
N THR A 132 -14.26 3.13 42.94
CA THR A 132 -13.38 3.64 44.00
C THR A 132 -14.00 3.52 45.39
N LYS A 133 -15.33 3.32 45.45
CA LYS A 133 -16.09 3.16 46.68
C LYS A 133 -16.46 1.69 46.88
N PRO A 134 -16.53 1.20 48.13
CA PRO A 134 -16.98 -0.17 48.40
C PRO A 134 -18.43 -0.41 47.91
N ASP A 135 -18.75 -1.68 47.58
CA ASP A 135 -20.00 -2.19 46.96
C ASP A 135 -21.34 -1.72 47.56
N ASN A 136 -21.34 -0.99 48.68
CA ASN A 136 -22.50 -0.64 49.49
C ASN A 136 -22.81 0.87 49.55
N THR A 137 -22.15 1.70 48.74
CA THR A 137 -22.49 3.13 48.64
C THR A 137 -23.55 3.39 47.58
N GLU A 138 -24.65 4.04 47.96
CA GLU A 138 -25.68 4.48 47.01
C GLU A 138 -25.10 5.54 46.06
N GLN A 139 -25.18 5.29 44.76
CA GLN A 139 -24.77 6.19 43.70
C GLN A 139 -26.00 6.80 43.03
N ASP A 140 -26.04 8.12 42.91
CA ASP A 140 -27.19 8.85 42.35
C ASP A 140 -27.11 9.00 40.82
N LYS A 141 -25.89 9.11 40.27
CA LYS A 141 -25.61 9.31 38.84
C LYS A 141 -24.51 8.37 38.32
N PRO A 142 -24.54 7.96 37.04
CA PRO A 142 -23.45 7.21 36.41
C PRO A 142 -22.06 7.88 36.56
N ASP A 143 -21.02 7.09 36.80
CA ASP A 143 -19.63 7.57 36.87
C ASP A 143 -18.95 7.50 35.49
N LEU A 144 -18.50 8.65 34.99
CA LEU A 144 -17.80 8.80 33.71
C LEU A 144 -16.30 9.05 33.87
N SER A 145 -15.81 9.25 35.10
CA SER A 145 -14.44 9.69 35.37
C SER A 145 -13.37 8.76 34.78
N ARG A 146 -13.63 7.45 34.75
CA ARG A 146 -12.72 6.45 34.17
C ARG A 146 -12.42 6.65 32.69
N TYR A 147 -13.37 7.16 31.92
CA TYR A 147 -13.23 7.28 30.46
C TYR A 147 -12.23 8.37 30.07
N LYS A 148 -11.96 9.33 30.97
CA LYS A 148 -10.86 10.32 30.83
C LYS A 148 -9.51 9.64 30.60
N HIS A 149 -9.28 8.50 31.24
CA HIS A 149 -8.02 7.76 31.14
C HIS A 149 -7.93 6.82 29.93
N LEU A 150 -9.03 6.58 29.23
CA LEU A 150 -9.12 5.64 28.11
C LEU A 150 -9.02 6.31 26.74
N VAL A 151 -8.85 7.63 26.70
CA VAL A 151 -8.72 8.41 25.47
C VAL A 151 -7.37 9.09 25.44
N HIS A 152 -6.59 8.81 24.41
CA HIS A 152 -5.27 9.39 24.19
C HIS A 152 -5.22 10.11 22.82
N VAL A 153 -4.68 11.32 22.77
CA VAL A 153 -4.51 12.09 21.53
C VAL A 153 -3.02 12.24 21.24
N LYS A 154 -2.63 11.90 20.01
CA LYS A 154 -1.25 11.96 19.53
C LYS A 154 -1.15 12.82 18.28
N GLU A 155 -0.07 13.57 18.17
CA GLU A 155 0.31 14.29 16.96
C GLU A 155 1.16 13.37 16.07
N VAL A 156 0.69 13.07 14.87
CA VAL A 156 1.29 12.09 13.95
C VAL A 156 2.13 12.77 12.86
N GLY A 157 1.86 14.04 12.58
CA GLY A 157 2.62 14.82 11.60
C GLY A 157 2.11 16.24 11.45
N VAL A 158 2.53 16.92 10.39
CA VAL A 158 2.10 18.27 10.03
C VAL A 158 1.36 18.21 8.70
N GLY A 159 0.14 18.72 8.67
CA GLY A 159 -0.70 18.76 7.49
C GLY A 159 -0.17 19.71 6.42
N PRO A 160 -0.73 19.66 5.19
CA PRO A 160 -0.30 20.53 4.09
C PRO A 160 -0.46 22.03 4.39
N SER A 161 -1.33 22.40 5.34
CA SER A 161 -1.55 23.76 5.84
C SER A 161 -0.63 24.17 6.99
N GLY A 162 0.22 23.28 7.50
CA GLY A 162 1.12 23.55 8.63
C GLY A 162 0.55 23.22 10.02
N ASP A 163 -0.71 22.78 10.10
CA ASP A 163 -1.35 22.37 11.36
C ASP A 163 -0.96 20.93 11.75
N PRO A 164 -0.76 20.62 13.04
CA PRO A 164 -0.47 19.25 13.46
C PRO A 164 -1.66 18.32 13.17
N ILE A 165 -1.40 17.22 12.46
CA ILE A 165 -2.37 16.14 12.25
C ILE A 165 -2.47 15.37 13.57
N LYS A 166 -3.62 15.52 14.22
CA LYS A 166 -3.96 14.83 15.46
C LYS A 166 -4.73 13.55 15.16
N VAL A 167 -4.44 12.52 15.92
CA VAL A 167 -5.14 11.23 15.90
C VAL A 167 -5.46 10.85 17.33
N SER A 168 -6.70 10.41 17.56
CA SER A 168 -7.19 10.01 18.88
C SER A 168 -7.41 8.50 18.95
N THR A 169 -6.90 7.87 20.00
CA THR A 169 -7.13 6.45 20.31
C THR A 169 -8.12 6.36 21.47
N VAL A 170 -9.21 5.62 21.26
CA VAL A 170 -10.21 5.29 22.30
C VAL A 170 -10.06 3.81 22.65
N LEU A 171 -9.68 3.54 23.90
CA LEU A 171 -9.41 2.21 24.44
C LEU A 171 -10.66 1.63 25.11
N ALA A 172 -10.93 0.35 24.86
CA ALA A 172 -11.80 -0.43 25.74
C ALA A 172 -11.02 -0.80 27.01
N HIS A 173 -11.75 -1.03 28.10
CA HIS A 173 -11.18 -1.37 29.41
C HIS A 173 -11.65 -2.74 29.90
N ARG A 174 -12.13 -3.60 29.00
CA ARG A 174 -12.57 -4.95 29.33
C ARG A 174 -11.69 -5.95 28.60
N ILE A 175 -11.13 -6.90 29.35
CA ILE A 175 -10.40 -8.06 28.85
C ILE A 175 -11.26 -9.31 28.97
N ARG A 176 -10.83 -10.40 28.34
CA ARG A 176 -11.46 -11.70 28.54
C ARG A 176 -11.42 -12.05 30.03
N PRO A 177 -12.54 -12.37 30.69
CA PRO A 177 -12.51 -12.87 32.06
C PRO A 177 -11.57 -14.09 32.13
N PRO A 178 -10.68 -14.18 33.13
CA PRO A 178 -9.66 -15.20 33.26
C PRO A 178 -10.23 -16.59 33.66
N ALA A 179 -11.24 -17.05 32.94
CA ALA A 179 -11.86 -18.36 33.10
C ALA A 179 -11.55 -19.23 31.86
N PRO A 180 -11.11 -20.50 32.05
CA PRO A 180 -10.86 -21.41 30.95
C PRO A 180 -12.18 -21.69 30.20
N GLY A 181 -12.14 -21.61 28.87
CA GLY A 181 -13.31 -21.84 28.03
C GLY A 181 -12.99 -21.76 26.53
N PRO A 182 -13.95 -22.07 25.65
CA PRO A 182 -13.76 -21.96 24.20
C PRO A 182 -13.48 -20.49 23.76
N PRO A 183 -13.06 -20.26 22.51
CA PRO A 183 -13.01 -18.90 21.94
C PRO A 183 -14.34 -18.17 22.15
N GLN A 184 -14.27 -16.88 22.48
CA GLN A 184 -15.42 -16.10 22.91
C GLN A 184 -15.70 -14.97 21.92
N LYS A 185 -16.90 -14.97 21.34
CA LYS A 185 -17.37 -13.90 20.44
C LYS A 185 -17.70 -12.64 21.23
N MET A 186 -17.12 -11.54 20.78
CA MET A 186 -17.28 -10.22 21.36
C MET A 186 -17.74 -9.24 20.29
N ILE A 187 -18.56 -8.28 20.70
CA ILE A 187 -19.02 -7.17 19.88
C ILE A 187 -18.53 -5.89 20.53
N ALA A 188 -17.80 -5.08 19.77
CA ALA A 188 -17.38 -3.75 20.18
C ALA A 188 -18.37 -2.71 19.68
N HIS A 189 -18.79 -1.81 20.57
CA HIS A 189 -19.60 -0.64 20.22
C HIS A 189 -18.89 0.63 20.67
N LEU A 190 -18.63 1.53 19.73
CA LEU A 190 -18.34 2.93 20.04
C LEU A 190 -19.67 3.59 20.42
N VAL A 191 -19.79 4.06 21.65
CA VAL A 191 -21.01 4.67 22.19
C VAL A 191 -20.79 6.16 22.46
N SER A 192 -21.88 6.93 22.33
CA SER A 192 -21.92 8.31 22.78
C SER A 192 -22.18 8.34 24.30
N LEU A 193 -21.34 9.08 25.03
CA LEU A 193 -21.51 9.34 26.46
C LEU A 193 -22.42 10.54 26.75
N GLU A 194 -22.80 11.31 25.73
CA GLU A 194 -23.75 12.42 25.89
C GLU A 194 -25.08 11.92 26.47
N GLY A 195 -25.59 12.60 27.49
CA GLY A 195 -26.85 12.23 28.14
C GLY A 195 -26.77 11.02 29.08
N VAL A 196 -25.61 10.33 29.18
CA VAL A 196 -25.45 9.23 30.14
C VAL A 196 -25.59 9.73 31.59
N SER A 197 -25.06 10.92 31.91
CA SER A 197 -25.14 11.46 33.28
C SER A 197 -26.57 11.79 33.73
N ASN A 198 -27.51 11.87 32.78
CA ASN A 198 -28.94 12.11 33.02
C ASN A 198 -29.73 10.82 33.27
N ILE A 199 -29.11 9.64 33.10
CA ILE A 199 -29.75 8.35 33.35
C ILE A 199 -29.99 8.18 34.86
N ALA A 200 -31.19 7.73 35.22
CA ALA A 200 -31.55 7.42 36.60
C ALA A 200 -30.83 6.16 37.09
N PHE A 201 -29.62 6.30 37.66
CA PHE A 201 -28.80 5.16 38.10
C PHE A 201 -29.49 4.28 39.15
N LYS A 202 -30.41 4.85 39.95
CA LYS A 202 -31.22 4.10 40.92
C LYS A 202 -32.07 2.99 40.30
N GLU A 203 -32.43 3.12 39.02
CA GLU A 203 -33.19 2.07 38.31
C GLU A 203 -32.38 0.79 38.08
N THR A 204 -31.05 0.83 38.24
CA THR A 204 -30.19 -0.37 38.18
C THR A 204 -30.43 -1.36 39.31
N ALA A 205 -31.12 -0.95 40.39
CA ALA A 205 -31.56 -1.85 41.45
C ALA A 205 -32.57 -2.89 40.96
N ASN A 206 -33.27 -2.61 39.85
CA ASN A 206 -34.13 -3.58 39.19
C ASN A 206 -33.33 -4.37 38.14
N ALA A 207 -33.09 -5.66 38.39
CA ALA A 207 -32.32 -6.51 37.50
C ALA A 207 -32.92 -6.62 36.08
N ASP A 208 -34.25 -6.51 35.95
CA ASP A 208 -34.97 -6.59 34.67
C ASP A 208 -35.00 -5.25 33.92
N ALA A 209 -34.47 -4.17 34.49
CA ALA A 209 -34.45 -2.87 33.83
C ALA A 209 -33.50 -2.88 32.62
N VAL A 210 -33.99 -2.32 31.51
CA VAL A 210 -33.25 -2.19 30.25
C VAL A 210 -32.88 -0.73 30.01
N PHE A 211 -31.61 -0.48 29.69
CA PHE A 211 -31.05 0.84 29.42
C PHE A 211 -30.67 0.98 27.96
N ALA A 212 -30.97 2.12 27.34
CA ALA A 212 -30.70 2.38 25.93
C ALA A 212 -29.51 3.35 25.77
N LEU A 213 -28.47 2.92 25.04
CA LEU A 213 -27.32 3.77 24.67
C LEU A 213 -27.28 3.97 23.17
N VAL A 214 -26.79 5.13 22.73
CA VAL A 214 -26.51 5.42 21.31
C VAL A 214 -25.21 4.74 20.90
N SER A 215 -25.24 3.95 19.82
CA SER A 215 -24.07 3.35 19.19
C SER A 215 -23.75 4.09 17.89
N LEU A 216 -22.48 4.44 17.69
CA LEU A 216 -21.99 5.19 16.53
C LEU A 216 -21.26 4.31 15.52
N CYS A 217 -20.60 3.26 16.01
CA CYS A 217 -19.91 2.28 15.20
C CYS A 217 -19.87 0.95 15.96
N SER A 218 -19.95 -0.17 15.24
CA SER A 218 -19.84 -1.50 15.84
C SER A 218 -19.19 -2.53 14.93
N TRP A 219 -18.48 -3.48 15.52
CA TRP A 219 -17.89 -4.62 14.82
C TRP A 219 -17.76 -5.83 15.75
N GLY A 220 -17.64 -7.03 15.18
CA GLY A 220 -17.47 -8.28 15.94
C GLY A 220 -16.04 -8.81 15.84
N PHE A 221 -15.57 -9.51 16.87
CA PHE A 221 -14.30 -10.23 16.87
C PHE A 221 -14.36 -11.42 17.85
N GLU A 222 -13.35 -12.29 17.85
CA GLU A 222 -13.25 -13.42 18.78
C GLU A 222 -12.01 -13.30 19.67
N TRP A 223 -12.16 -13.42 20.99
CA TRP A 223 -11.03 -13.68 21.88
C TRP A 223 -10.67 -15.17 21.88
N ASP A 224 -9.39 -15.47 21.71
CA ASP A 224 -8.88 -16.83 21.79
C ASP A 224 -8.76 -17.34 23.23
N THR A 225 -8.49 -18.63 23.39
CA THR A 225 -8.32 -19.28 24.69
C THR A 225 -7.14 -18.70 25.48
N ILE A 226 -7.31 -18.60 26.80
CA ILE A 226 -6.27 -18.09 27.70
C ILE A 226 -5.04 -18.98 27.63
N GLY A 227 -3.86 -18.40 27.38
CA GLY A 227 -2.61 -19.16 27.25
C GLY A 227 -2.42 -19.88 25.91
N ALA A 228 -3.25 -19.59 24.90
CA ALA A 228 -2.89 -19.90 23.52
C ALA A 228 -1.51 -19.26 23.25
N THR A 229 -0.57 -20.04 22.74
CA THR A 229 0.73 -19.54 22.27
C THR A 229 0.51 -18.37 21.32
N GLU A 230 1.43 -17.39 21.29
CA GLU A 230 1.46 -16.25 20.37
C GLU A 230 1.56 -16.70 18.89
N GLU A 231 0.63 -17.51 18.41
CA GLU A 231 0.59 -18.08 17.06
C GLU A 231 0.20 -17.04 16.01
N HIS A 232 -0.14 -15.81 16.39
CA HIS A 232 -0.68 -14.81 15.47
C HIS A 232 0.16 -13.53 15.36
N ASP A 233 1.48 -13.59 15.60
CA ASP A 233 2.34 -12.50 15.14
C ASP A 233 2.57 -12.68 13.64
N ILE A 234 1.63 -12.16 12.84
CA ILE A 234 1.64 -12.24 11.37
C ILE A 234 3.00 -11.80 10.81
N PHE A 235 3.70 -10.89 11.49
CA PHE A 235 5.06 -10.48 11.12
C PHE A 235 6.09 -11.62 11.26
N LYS A 236 6.01 -12.46 12.29
CA LYS A 236 6.90 -13.64 12.47
C LYS A 236 6.62 -14.70 11.39
N GLU A 237 5.35 -14.94 11.07
CA GLU A 237 4.98 -15.87 10.01
C GLU A 237 5.47 -15.39 8.64
N LEU A 238 5.25 -14.11 8.32
CA LEU A 238 5.77 -13.50 7.10
C LEU A 238 7.30 -13.53 7.03
N GLN A 239 8.01 -13.42 8.17
CA GLN A 239 9.47 -13.53 8.20
C GLN A 239 9.96 -14.89 7.71
N ALA A 240 9.23 -15.95 8.06
CA ALA A 240 9.58 -17.31 7.67
C ALA A 240 9.23 -17.60 6.19
N GLN A 241 8.32 -16.83 5.60
CA GLN A 241 7.74 -17.07 4.26
C GLN A 241 8.28 -16.10 3.20
N VAL A 242 9.59 -15.83 3.22
CA VAL A 242 10.29 -15.06 2.18
C VAL A 242 10.79 -16.01 1.09
N GLN A 243 10.34 -15.81 -0.15
CA GLN A 243 10.72 -16.64 -1.30
C GLN A 243 10.92 -15.80 -2.57
N PRO A 244 11.56 -16.34 -3.63
CA PRO A 244 11.53 -15.73 -4.96
C PRO A 244 10.11 -15.79 -5.57
N LEU A 245 9.78 -14.83 -6.44
CA LEU A 245 8.53 -14.76 -7.19
C LEU A 245 8.49 -15.87 -8.27
N ARG A 246 8.11 -17.07 -7.86
CA ARG A 246 7.95 -18.26 -8.72
C ARG A 246 6.91 -19.20 -8.12
N LEU A 247 6.47 -20.19 -8.90
CA LEU A 247 5.58 -21.23 -8.39
C LEU A 247 6.25 -22.00 -7.25
N SER A 248 5.62 -22.00 -6.09
CA SER A 248 6.05 -22.78 -4.93
C SER A 248 5.84 -24.27 -5.23
N ASN A 249 6.93 -25.04 -5.35
CA ASN A 249 6.85 -26.50 -5.44
C ASN A 249 7.22 -27.12 -4.10
N PRO A 250 6.32 -27.89 -3.47
CA PRO A 250 6.56 -28.46 -2.16
C PRO A 250 7.50 -29.68 -2.18
N THR A 251 7.77 -30.27 -3.36
CA THR A 251 8.54 -31.51 -3.44
C THR A 251 9.97 -31.25 -3.96
N PRO A 252 11.01 -31.59 -3.18
CA PRO A 252 12.38 -31.62 -3.68
C PRO A 252 12.49 -32.60 -4.86
N VAL A 253 13.29 -32.24 -5.86
CA VAL A 253 13.55 -33.14 -7.00
C VAL A 253 14.33 -34.35 -6.48
N PRO A 254 13.80 -35.59 -6.62
CA PRO A 254 14.55 -36.79 -6.22
C PRO A 254 15.86 -36.88 -6.99
N GLU A 255 16.93 -37.41 -6.39
CA GLU A 255 18.22 -37.60 -7.09
C GLU A 255 18.07 -38.43 -8.38
N ASN A 256 17.12 -39.37 -8.37
CA ASN A 256 16.74 -40.23 -9.50
C ASN A 256 15.75 -39.59 -10.49
N ALA A 257 15.54 -38.27 -10.44
CA ALA A 257 14.63 -37.58 -11.34
C ALA A 257 15.10 -37.68 -12.80
N SER A 258 14.14 -37.87 -13.70
CA SER A 258 14.36 -37.88 -15.15
C SER A 258 14.89 -36.53 -15.65
N THR A 259 15.57 -36.52 -16.79
CA THR A 259 16.05 -35.30 -17.46
C THR A 259 14.90 -34.29 -17.67
N ALA A 260 13.72 -34.78 -18.07
CA ALA A 260 12.54 -33.95 -18.25
C ALA A 260 12.07 -33.27 -16.94
N GLN A 261 12.08 -33.99 -15.81
CA GLN A 261 11.73 -33.41 -14.51
C GLN A 261 12.73 -32.35 -14.06
N LYS A 262 14.03 -32.57 -14.31
CA LYS A 262 15.09 -31.59 -14.02
C LYS A 262 14.94 -30.34 -14.88
N TRP A 263 14.64 -30.51 -16.17
CA TRP A 263 14.39 -29.41 -17.09
C TRP A 263 13.16 -28.59 -16.68
N ILE A 264 12.01 -29.25 -16.42
CA ILE A 264 10.78 -28.56 -15.96
C ILE A 264 11.07 -27.79 -14.67
N ARG A 265 11.83 -28.39 -13.74
CA ARG A 265 12.21 -27.71 -12.50
C ARG A 265 13.04 -26.46 -12.77
N ALA A 266 14.04 -26.55 -13.65
CA ALA A 266 14.85 -25.40 -14.03
C ALA A 266 13.99 -24.26 -14.63
N GLN A 267 13.01 -24.59 -15.46
CA GLN A 267 12.11 -23.58 -16.03
C GLN A 267 11.25 -22.89 -14.96
N VAL A 268 10.67 -23.65 -14.02
CA VAL A 268 9.93 -23.08 -12.88
C VAL A 268 10.84 -22.24 -11.98
N ASP A 269 12.06 -22.71 -11.75
CA ASP A 269 13.04 -22.00 -10.92
C ASP A 269 13.47 -20.67 -11.55
N ASN A 270 13.45 -20.57 -12.89
CA ASN A 270 13.67 -19.35 -13.67
C ASN A 270 12.39 -18.51 -13.90
N GLY A 271 11.24 -18.92 -13.34
CA GLY A 271 9.99 -18.16 -13.37
C GLY A 271 9.14 -18.35 -14.64
N TYR A 272 9.42 -19.39 -15.44
CA TYR A 272 8.58 -19.73 -16.59
C TYR A 272 7.30 -20.45 -16.18
N THR A 273 6.24 -20.19 -16.93
CA THR A 273 5.01 -20.99 -16.97
C THR A 273 4.75 -21.50 -18.39
N MET A 274 3.90 -22.51 -18.51
CA MET A 274 3.49 -23.06 -19.80
C MET A 274 2.16 -22.45 -20.23
N VAL A 275 2.12 -21.90 -21.44
CA VAL A 275 0.92 -21.31 -22.02
C VAL A 275 0.50 -22.01 -23.30
N ARG A 276 -0.79 -21.99 -23.59
CA ARG A 276 -1.30 -22.38 -24.89
C ARG A 276 -0.90 -21.32 -25.91
N HIS A 277 -0.13 -21.70 -26.91
CA HIS A 277 0.33 -20.81 -27.97
C HIS A 277 -0.34 -21.14 -29.29
N ARG A 278 -0.70 -20.11 -30.05
CA ARG A 278 -1.19 -20.24 -31.42
C ARG A 278 -0.23 -19.55 -32.36
N GLY A 279 0.39 -20.32 -33.24
CA GLY A 279 1.32 -19.81 -34.23
C GLY A 279 0.63 -18.99 -35.31
N VAL A 280 1.42 -18.33 -36.15
CA VAL A 280 0.93 -17.52 -37.28
C VAL A 280 0.14 -18.36 -38.29
N THR A 281 0.48 -19.64 -38.44
CA THR A 281 -0.23 -20.62 -39.27
C THR A 281 -1.60 -21.03 -38.70
N GLY A 282 -1.91 -20.65 -37.46
CA GLY A 282 -3.13 -21.04 -36.75
C GLY A 282 -3.02 -22.35 -35.96
N GLU A 283 -1.89 -23.06 -36.08
CA GLU A 283 -1.57 -24.25 -35.30
C GLU A 283 -1.51 -23.95 -33.81
N THR A 284 -2.03 -24.88 -33.00
CA THR A 284 -2.03 -24.76 -31.55
C THR A 284 -0.97 -25.67 -30.96
N SER A 285 -0.03 -25.09 -30.22
CA SER A 285 1.03 -25.79 -29.49
C SER A 285 1.12 -25.25 -28.06
N MET A 286 2.10 -25.71 -27.30
CA MET A 286 2.48 -25.17 -26.01
C MET A 286 3.76 -24.33 -26.15
N ALA A 287 3.89 -23.29 -25.34
CA ALA A 287 5.08 -22.46 -25.30
C ALA A 287 5.42 -22.09 -23.86
N LEU A 288 6.71 -21.86 -23.61
CA LEU A 288 7.20 -21.20 -22.40
C LEU A 288 6.84 -19.72 -22.47
N PHE A 289 6.43 -19.18 -21.33
CA PHE A 289 6.15 -17.77 -21.17
C PHE A 289 6.51 -17.31 -19.77
N ARG A 290 7.07 -16.11 -19.69
CA ARG A 290 7.33 -15.39 -18.44
C ARG A 290 7.14 -13.89 -18.61
N GLY A 291 6.92 -13.25 -17.47
CA GLY A 291 6.76 -11.81 -17.36
C GLY A 291 8.07 -11.05 -17.27
N PRO A 292 8.00 -9.72 -17.09
CA PRO A 292 9.17 -8.91 -16.76
C PRO A 292 9.68 -9.15 -15.34
N LEU A 293 8.89 -9.76 -14.45
CA LEU A 293 9.29 -10.04 -13.07
C LEU A 293 9.85 -11.47 -12.99
N VAL A 294 11.13 -11.61 -12.65
CA VAL A 294 11.84 -12.90 -12.67
C VAL A 294 12.46 -13.22 -11.31
N PRO A 295 12.48 -14.50 -10.88
CA PRO A 295 12.94 -14.89 -9.55
C PRO A 295 14.46 -14.81 -9.37
N ALA A 296 15.23 -14.85 -10.47
CA ALA A 296 16.69 -14.82 -10.46
C ALA A 296 17.21 -13.82 -11.50
N LEU A 297 18.36 -13.20 -11.22
CA LEU A 297 19.01 -12.30 -12.17
C LEU A 297 19.52 -13.11 -13.37
N GLU A 298 18.97 -12.83 -14.54
CA GLU A 298 19.44 -13.47 -15.76
C GLU A 298 20.59 -12.73 -16.42
N MET A 299 21.42 -13.50 -17.11
CA MET A 299 22.40 -12.95 -18.03
C MET A 299 21.67 -12.31 -19.22
N ARG A 300 22.03 -11.07 -19.55
CA ARG A 300 21.48 -10.39 -20.73
C ARG A 300 21.70 -11.24 -21.98
N ALA A 301 20.60 -11.55 -22.66
CA ALA A 301 20.63 -12.36 -23.86
C ALA A 301 21.02 -11.48 -25.05
N GLN A 302 21.64 -12.09 -26.06
CA GLN A 302 22.07 -11.38 -27.26
C GLN A 302 20.91 -11.16 -28.24
N ILE A 303 19.95 -10.32 -27.84
CA ILE A 303 18.74 -10.07 -28.64
C ILE A 303 18.95 -8.84 -29.53
N ARG A 304 18.49 -8.92 -30.78
CA ARG A 304 18.47 -7.79 -31.71
C ARG A 304 17.07 -7.16 -31.77
N PRO A 305 16.98 -5.86 -32.09
CA PRO A 305 15.72 -5.22 -32.41
C PRO A 305 14.93 -5.98 -33.48
N SER A 306 13.62 -6.01 -33.31
CA SER A 306 12.73 -6.85 -34.09
C SER A 306 11.88 -6.04 -35.06
N MET A 307 11.63 -6.57 -36.26
CA MET A 307 10.70 -5.92 -37.22
C MET A 307 9.26 -6.44 -37.09
N TYR A 308 9.08 -7.67 -36.60
CA TYR A 308 7.81 -8.40 -36.69
C TYR A 308 7.34 -9.02 -35.36
N GLY A 309 8.15 -8.95 -34.30
CA GLY A 309 7.95 -9.60 -33.01
C GLY A 309 8.21 -11.11 -33.01
N THR A 310 7.91 -11.82 -34.11
CA THR A 310 8.06 -13.29 -34.21
C THR A 310 9.50 -13.78 -34.26
N ASP A 311 10.43 -12.93 -34.69
CA ASP A 311 11.87 -13.13 -34.64
C ASP A 311 12.46 -13.07 -33.22
N LEU A 312 11.67 -12.67 -32.22
CA LEU A 312 12.03 -12.73 -30.79
C LEU A 312 11.58 -14.02 -30.11
N GLN A 313 11.08 -15.00 -30.86
CA GLN A 313 10.78 -16.32 -30.32
C GLN A 313 12.08 -17.12 -30.19
N VAL A 314 12.30 -17.70 -29.01
CA VAL A 314 13.52 -18.47 -28.71
C VAL A 314 13.15 -19.94 -28.66
N LEU A 315 13.87 -20.79 -29.40
CA LEU A 315 13.66 -22.23 -29.36
C LEU A 315 14.63 -22.87 -28.36
N ASP A 316 14.12 -23.60 -27.38
CA ASP A 316 14.96 -24.38 -26.47
C ASP A 316 15.66 -25.51 -27.24
N ALA A 317 16.99 -25.56 -27.17
CA ALA A 317 17.78 -26.48 -27.99
C ALA A 317 17.64 -27.95 -27.57
N GLU A 318 17.25 -28.23 -26.33
CA GLU A 318 17.12 -29.59 -25.80
C GLU A 318 15.72 -30.18 -26.01
N THR A 319 14.68 -29.36 -25.85
CA THR A 319 13.28 -29.81 -25.84
C THR A 319 12.46 -29.35 -27.04
N GLU A 320 13.02 -28.47 -27.88
CA GLU A 320 12.33 -27.84 -29.01
C GLU A 320 11.03 -27.09 -28.60
N VAL A 321 10.91 -26.74 -27.31
CA VAL A 321 9.81 -25.93 -26.81
C VAL A 321 10.11 -24.45 -27.11
N LEU A 322 9.11 -23.77 -27.63
CA LEU A 322 9.21 -22.35 -27.98
C LEU A 322 9.02 -21.48 -26.72
N ASP A 323 9.93 -20.55 -26.47
CA ASP A 323 9.74 -19.41 -25.59
C ASP A 323 9.23 -18.20 -26.38
N VAL A 324 8.06 -17.69 -25.98
CA VAL A 324 7.38 -16.56 -26.62
C VAL A 324 7.44 -15.27 -25.80
N SER A 325 8.17 -15.25 -24.70
CA SER A 325 8.17 -14.15 -23.72
C SER A 325 8.51 -12.79 -24.34
N TYR A 326 9.62 -12.71 -25.07
CA TYR A 326 10.06 -11.47 -25.71
C TYR A 326 9.20 -11.06 -26.90
N SER A 327 8.71 -12.03 -27.67
CA SER A 327 7.74 -11.80 -28.75
C SER A 327 6.45 -11.17 -28.21
N LYS A 328 5.96 -11.67 -27.06
CA LYS A 328 4.77 -11.11 -26.40
C LYS A 328 5.02 -9.76 -25.73
N ALA A 329 6.22 -9.52 -25.21
CA ALA A 329 6.63 -8.21 -24.72
C ALA A 329 6.59 -7.16 -25.85
N TRP A 330 7.12 -7.51 -27.02
CA TRP A 330 7.11 -6.66 -28.21
C TRP A 330 5.69 -6.35 -28.70
N ASP A 331 4.84 -7.38 -28.81
CA ASP A 331 3.42 -7.24 -29.18
C ASP A 331 2.69 -6.30 -28.20
N LEU A 332 2.95 -6.44 -26.90
CA LEU A 332 2.35 -5.60 -25.86
C LEU A 332 2.82 -4.15 -26.01
N GLY A 333 4.13 -3.92 -26.15
CA GLY A 333 4.69 -2.59 -26.33
C GLY A 333 4.08 -1.85 -27.52
N ARG A 334 3.96 -2.54 -28.65
CA ARG A 334 3.30 -2.01 -29.85
C ARG A 334 1.83 -1.65 -29.60
N SER A 335 1.10 -2.52 -28.89
CA SER A 335 -0.33 -2.35 -28.60
C SER A 335 -0.59 -1.19 -27.64
N VAL A 336 0.20 -1.08 -26.56
CA VAL A 336 0.11 0.01 -25.58
C VAL A 336 0.46 1.34 -26.23
N ALA A 337 1.54 1.39 -27.03
CA ALA A 337 1.93 2.59 -27.77
C ALA A 337 0.84 3.06 -28.76
N ALA A 338 0.18 2.12 -29.44
CA ALA A 338 -0.88 2.43 -30.40
C ALA A 338 -2.15 2.97 -29.73
N ARG A 339 -2.39 2.62 -28.46
CA ARG A 339 -3.50 3.14 -27.66
C ARG A 339 -3.26 4.58 -27.20
N GLU A 340 -2.01 5.03 -27.13
CA GLU A 340 -1.62 6.35 -26.65
C GLU A 340 -1.45 7.36 -27.79
N PRO A 341 -2.44 8.24 -28.06
CA PRO A 341 -2.41 9.14 -29.22
C PRO A 341 -1.32 10.21 -29.10
N GLN A 342 -1.02 10.67 -27.89
CA GLN A 342 0.03 11.67 -27.66
C GLN A 342 1.41 11.10 -28.00
N PHE A 343 1.71 9.90 -27.51
CA PHE A 343 2.95 9.18 -27.82
C PHE A 343 3.06 8.87 -29.32
N SER A 344 2.01 8.31 -29.93
CA SER A 344 2.02 7.95 -31.35
C SER A 344 2.26 9.16 -32.27
N ARG A 345 1.68 10.33 -31.95
CA ARG A 345 1.91 11.58 -32.68
C ARG A 345 3.35 12.08 -32.50
N ALA A 346 3.84 12.11 -31.25
CA ALA A 346 5.21 12.53 -30.97
C ALA A 346 6.23 11.63 -31.69
N LEU A 347 6.05 10.31 -31.63
CA LEU A 347 6.90 9.34 -32.33
C LEU A 347 6.87 9.56 -33.84
N ALA A 348 5.70 9.76 -34.44
CA ALA A 348 5.60 10.05 -35.88
C ALA A 348 6.32 11.36 -36.26
N THR A 349 6.21 12.40 -35.44
CA THR A 349 6.92 13.67 -35.64
C THR A 349 8.44 13.48 -35.56
N VAL A 350 8.94 12.81 -34.51
CA VAL A 350 10.36 12.52 -34.34
C VAL A 350 10.89 11.72 -35.52
N ARG A 351 10.20 10.63 -35.90
CA ARG A 351 10.61 9.79 -37.04
C ARG A 351 10.69 10.59 -38.33
N ARG A 352 9.70 11.44 -38.61
CA ARG A 352 9.68 12.32 -39.79
C ARG A 352 10.83 13.32 -39.76
N ARG A 353 11.07 13.99 -38.63
CA ARG A 353 12.14 15.00 -38.48
C ARG A 353 13.52 14.36 -38.65
N LEU A 354 13.77 13.21 -38.01
CA LEU A 354 15.03 12.49 -38.15
C LEU A 354 15.27 12.03 -39.60
N PHE A 355 14.24 11.49 -40.25
CA PHE A 355 14.35 11.10 -41.66
C PHE A 355 14.66 12.31 -42.56
N LEU A 356 13.94 13.42 -42.40
CA LEU A 356 14.19 14.64 -43.18
C LEU A 356 15.61 15.17 -42.95
N LEU A 357 16.04 15.28 -41.69
CA LEU A 357 17.41 15.69 -41.36
C LEU A 357 18.45 14.76 -41.98
N ALA A 358 18.24 13.46 -41.99
CA ALA A 358 19.17 12.51 -42.62
C ALA A 358 19.18 12.62 -44.16
N THR A 359 18.07 13.03 -44.78
CA THR A 359 18.02 13.25 -46.24
C THR A 359 18.63 14.59 -46.66
N THR A 360 18.55 15.62 -45.81
CA THR A 360 19.08 16.96 -46.10
C THR A 360 20.53 17.13 -45.64
N SER A 361 20.89 16.55 -44.48
CA SER A 361 22.25 16.54 -43.96
C SER A 361 23.04 15.40 -44.58
N LYS A 362 23.91 15.72 -45.54
CA LYS A 362 24.91 14.75 -46.03
C LYS A 362 26.02 14.64 -44.99
N ALA A 363 26.31 13.41 -44.54
CA ALA A 363 27.56 13.17 -43.83
C ALA A 363 28.71 13.68 -44.72
N PRO A 364 29.73 14.38 -44.16
CA PRO A 364 30.84 14.87 -44.96
C PRO A 364 31.60 13.67 -45.53
N ASP A 365 31.32 13.31 -46.79
CA ASP A 365 32.31 12.66 -47.63
C ASP A 365 33.48 13.64 -47.76
N GLY A 366 34.72 13.16 -47.82
CA GLY A 366 35.96 13.94 -47.75
C GLY A 366 36.16 15.04 -48.83
N SER A 367 35.11 15.52 -49.49
CA SER A 367 35.10 16.67 -50.36
C SER A 367 33.79 17.47 -50.17
N GLY A 368 33.87 18.58 -49.45
CA GLY A 368 32.85 19.64 -49.48
C GLY A 368 32.41 20.14 -48.11
N SER A 369 32.91 21.30 -47.72
CA SER A 369 32.38 22.10 -46.61
C SER A 369 30.98 22.62 -46.96
N GLY A 370 29.99 22.31 -46.14
CA GLY A 370 28.65 22.87 -46.23
C GLY A 370 27.94 22.84 -44.89
N THR A 371 28.16 23.88 -44.07
CA THR A 371 27.34 24.20 -42.89
C THR A 371 26.21 25.15 -43.32
N ALA A 372 24.96 24.67 -43.33
CA ALA A 372 23.72 25.43 -43.14
C ALA A 372 22.51 24.51 -43.38
N VAL A 373 21.30 24.65 -42.83
CA VAL A 373 20.68 25.23 -41.61
C VAL A 373 19.22 24.70 -41.66
N PRO A 374 18.54 24.49 -40.51
CA PRO A 374 17.11 24.14 -40.38
C PRO A 374 16.08 24.84 -41.30
N ASP A 375 16.39 26.00 -41.89
CA ASP A 375 15.47 26.82 -42.69
C ASP A 375 14.95 26.12 -43.96
N GLU A 376 15.72 25.20 -44.55
CA GLU A 376 15.28 24.43 -45.72
C GLU A 376 14.13 23.46 -45.40
N VAL A 377 14.04 22.97 -44.15
CA VAL A 377 12.99 22.03 -43.73
C VAL A 377 11.64 22.76 -43.66
N ASP A 378 11.63 23.98 -43.13
CA ASP A 378 10.42 24.81 -43.07
C ASP A 378 10.00 25.31 -44.47
N GLU A 379 10.96 25.58 -45.35
CA GLU A 379 10.68 25.89 -46.76
C GLU A 379 10.06 24.70 -47.51
N VAL A 380 10.57 23.49 -47.29
CA VAL A 380 10.01 22.26 -47.88
C VAL A 380 8.63 21.94 -47.31
N LEU A 381 8.42 22.13 -46.00
CA LEU A 381 7.10 22.00 -45.37
C LEU A 381 6.11 23.02 -45.90
N GLY A 382 6.54 24.27 -46.12
CA GLY A 382 5.74 25.33 -46.74
C GLY A 382 5.34 25.00 -48.17
N LYS A 383 6.29 24.49 -48.99
CA LYS A 383 6.02 24.03 -50.37
C LYS A 383 5.05 22.84 -50.41
N LEU A 384 5.14 21.92 -49.46
CA LEU A 384 4.21 20.79 -49.34
C LEU A 384 2.81 21.25 -48.89
N ALA A 385 2.72 22.18 -47.94
CA ALA A 385 1.47 22.75 -47.49
C ALA A 385 0.75 23.54 -48.61
N GLU A 386 1.50 24.29 -49.43
CA GLU A 386 1.00 24.94 -50.66
C GLU A 386 0.44 23.92 -51.66
N ARG A 387 1.09 22.75 -51.83
CA ARG A 387 0.58 21.66 -52.68
C ARG A 387 -0.72 21.02 -52.17
N PHE A 388 -1.07 21.19 -50.90
CA PHE A 388 -2.35 20.74 -50.33
C PHE A 388 -3.48 21.78 -50.45
N LYS A 389 -3.19 23.05 -50.76
CA LYS A 389 -4.22 24.06 -51.07
C LYS A 389 -4.84 23.81 -52.46
N GLY A 390 -6.10 24.21 -52.65
CA GLY A 390 -6.87 24.01 -53.89
C GLY A 390 -7.78 22.76 -53.88
N GLY A 391 -8.88 22.82 -54.64
CA GLY A 391 -9.90 21.77 -54.68
C GLY A 391 -9.39 20.48 -55.31
N VAL A 392 -9.84 19.33 -54.78
CA VAL A 392 -9.50 17.99 -55.28
C VAL A 392 -9.79 17.84 -56.79
N SER A 393 -10.83 18.53 -57.28
CA SER A 393 -11.24 18.53 -58.68
C SER A 393 -10.20 19.15 -59.62
N ASP A 394 -9.51 20.21 -59.22
CA ASP A 394 -8.49 20.88 -60.05
C ASP A 394 -7.23 20.01 -60.21
N LYS A 395 -6.99 19.12 -59.23
CA LYS A 395 -5.85 18.19 -59.20
C LYS A 395 -6.12 16.88 -59.95
N LEU A 396 -7.38 16.58 -60.26
CA LEU A 396 -7.81 15.42 -61.04
C LEU A 396 -7.91 15.71 -62.54
N ALA A 397 -7.82 16.97 -62.95
CA ALA A 397 -7.78 17.39 -64.35
C ALA A 397 -6.47 16.93 -65.03
N GLY A 398 -6.44 15.67 -65.48
CA GLY A 398 -5.29 15.05 -66.14
C GLY A 398 -5.04 13.58 -65.77
N VAL A 399 -5.73 13.05 -64.75
CA VAL A 399 -5.65 11.63 -64.39
C VAL A 399 -6.57 10.84 -65.31
N SER A 400 -6.02 9.98 -66.17
CA SER A 400 -6.83 9.22 -67.13
C SER A 400 -7.79 8.26 -66.41
N ASP A 401 -9.06 8.26 -66.82
CA ASP A 401 -10.17 7.44 -66.33
C ASP A 401 -10.07 5.95 -66.75
N LYS A 402 -8.90 5.33 -66.54
CA LYS A 402 -8.72 3.89 -66.74
C LYS A 402 -8.37 3.24 -65.40
N GLY A 403 -9.40 2.70 -64.74
CA GLY A 403 -9.32 2.00 -63.46
C GLY A 403 -8.43 0.74 -63.41
N SER A 404 -7.61 0.47 -64.43
CA SER A 404 -6.69 -0.67 -64.47
C SER A 404 -5.27 -0.37 -63.97
N ARG A 405 -4.97 0.86 -63.54
CA ARG A 405 -3.64 1.25 -63.02
C ARG A 405 -3.56 1.39 -61.49
N ARG A 406 -4.59 0.94 -60.75
CA ARG A 406 -4.67 1.10 -59.29
C ARG A 406 -3.47 0.51 -58.51
N TRP A 407 -2.73 -0.43 -59.11
CA TRP A 407 -1.56 -1.10 -58.51
C TRP A 407 -0.37 -1.23 -59.45
N VAL A 408 -0.25 -0.39 -60.48
CA VAL A 408 0.96 -0.33 -61.29
C VAL A 408 1.81 0.82 -60.77
N MET A 409 2.84 0.52 -59.96
CA MET A 409 3.93 1.46 -59.80
C MET A 409 4.59 1.61 -61.17
N GLU A 410 4.43 2.76 -61.82
CA GLU A 410 5.38 3.10 -62.87
C GLU A 410 6.77 3.18 -62.20
N PRO A 411 7.82 2.56 -62.77
CA PRO A 411 9.16 2.67 -62.22
C PRO A 411 9.52 4.16 -62.27
N SER A 412 9.49 4.82 -61.12
CA SER A 412 9.79 6.24 -61.03
C SER A 412 11.17 6.47 -61.64
N ALA A 413 11.22 7.32 -62.67
CA ALA A 413 12.45 7.71 -63.34
C ALA A 413 13.47 8.19 -62.30
N LYS A 414 14.63 7.51 -62.24
CA LYS A 414 15.88 7.92 -61.55
C LYS A 414 15.69 8.97 -60.45
N ASN A 415 14.93 8.65 -59.41
CA ASN A 415 14.99 9.44 -58.19
C ASN A 415 16.18 8.93 -57.40
N THR A 416 16.99 9.87 -56.94
CA THR A 416 18.06 9.71 -55.95
C THR A 416 17.50 9.12 -54.66
N GLU A 417 17.22 7.82 -54.66
CA GLU A 417 16.92 7.08 -53.44
C GLU A 417 18.25 6.86 -52.72
N LEU A 418 18.39 7.47 -51.54
CA LEU A 418 19.47 7.16 -50.62
C LEU A 418 19.43 5.65 -50.35
N SER A 419 20.54 4.97 -50.58
CA SER A 419 20.66 3.57 -50.19
C SER A 419 20.48 3.43 -48.67
N ALA A 420 20.04 2.26 -48.21
CA ALA A 420 19.88 2.00 -46.78
C ALA A 420 21.16 2.28 -45.97
N ALA A 421 22.34 2.01 -46.57
CA ALA A 421 23.64 2.29 -45.96
C ALA A 421 23.96 3.80 -45.88
N GLU A 422 23.61 4.58 -46.89
CA GLU A 422 23.76 6.04 -46.87
C GLU A 422 22.81 6.69 -45.86
N LEU A 423 21.56 6.21 -45.80
CA LEU A 423 20.58 6.66 -44.81
C LEU A 423 21.07 6.38 -43.38
N GLN A 424 21.57 5.17 -43.12
CA GLN A 424 22.14 4.81 -41.81
C GLN A 424 23.33 5.68 -41.44
N ARG A 425 24.24 5.97 -42.40
CA ARG A 425 25.39 6.85 -42.18
C ARG A 425 24.95 8.29 -41.85
N ASN A 426 24.01 8.84 -42.61
CA ASN A 426 23.49 10.18 -42.38
C ASN A 426 22.74 10.27 -41.05
N LEU A 427 21.96 9.25 -40.68
CA LEU A 427 21.30 9.15 -39.39
C LEU A 427 22.30 9.12 -38.24
N ALA A 428 23.37 8.34 -38.33
CA ALA A 428 24.43 8.33 -37.30
C ALA A 428 25.12 9.70 -37.16
N TYR A 429 25.31 10.42 -38.28
CA TYR A 429 25.82 11.79 -38.26
C TYR A 429 24.84 12.76 -37.58
N VAL A 430 23.55 12.68 -37.92
CA VAL A 430 22.48 13.48 -37.30
C VAL A 430 22.36 13.17 -35.81
N GLY A 431 22.41 11.90 -35.44
CA GLY A 431 22.43 11.38 -34.08
C GLY A 431 23.54 12.03 -33.25
N LYS A 432 24.77 11.98 -33.76
CA LYS A 432 25.94 12.56 -33.10
C LYS A 432 25.90 14.09 -33.00
N THR A 433 25.43 14.77 -34.06
CA THR A 433 25.57 16.23 -34.23
C THR A 433 24.41 17.00 -33.60
N PHE A 434 23.18 16.48 -33.69
CA PHE A 434 21.97 17.17 -33.27
C PHE A 434 21.25 16.46 -32.12
N VAL A 435 21.02 15.14 -32.24
CA VAL A 435 20.22 14.38 -31.26
C VAL A 435 20.91 14.29 -29.91
N LYS A 436 22.18 13.85 -29.90
CA LYS A 436 22.92 13.61 -28.66
C LYS A 436 23.09 14.88 -27.80
N PRO A 437 23.51 16.04 -28.33
CA PRO A 437 23.57 17.28 -27.54
C PRO A 437 22.20 17.68 -26.97
N HIS A 438 21.14 17.57 -27.77
CA HIS A 438 19.78 17.90 -27.34
C HIS A 438 19.31 17.01 -26.20
N VAL A 439 19.54 15.70 -26.30
CA VAL A 439 19.13 14.73 -25.28
C VAL A 439 19.93 14.85 -23.99
N ILE A 440 21.23 15.15 -24.06
CA ILE A 440 22.04 15.43 -22.87
C ILE A 440 21.50 16.67 -22.14
N GLU A 441 21.10 17.71 -22.90
CA GLU A 441 20.45 18.88 -22.32
C GLU A 441 19.13 18.49 -21.64
N LEU A 442 18.26 17.73 -22.32
CA LEU A 442 17.01 17.22 -21.74
C LEU A 442 17.21 16.41 -20.46
N ALA A 443 18.28 15.61 -20.38
CA ALA A 443 18.59 14.79 -19.21
C ALA A 443 19.08 15.61 -18.00
N THR A 444 19.57 16.83 -18.22
CA THR A 444 20.18 17.69 -17.20
C THR A 444 19.32 18.89 -16.79
N LEU A 445 18.34 19.27 -17.61
CA LEU A 445 17.40 20.34 -17.33
C LEU A 445 16.38 19.97 -16.25
N ASP A 446 15.93 20.96 -15.48
CA ASP A 446 14.75 20.81 -14.62
C ASP A 446 13.47 20.68 -15.47
N ALA A 447 12.47 19.95 -14.98
CA ALA A 447 11.25 19.63 -15.73
C ALA A 447 10.49 20.86 -16.28
N ALA A 448 10.65 22.03 -15.66
CA ALA A 448 10.03 23.30 -16.07
C ALA A 448 10.84 24.11 -17.09
N ALA A 449 12.07 23.70 -17.43
CA ALA A 449 12.96 24.47 -18.30
C ALA A 449 12.87 24.06 -19.79
N THR A 450 12.93 25.05 -20.67
CA THR A 450 12.99 24.86 -22.13
C THR A 450 14.43 24.64 -22.60
N PRO A 451 14.70 23.67 -23.48
CA PRO A 451 16.04 23.41 -24.00
C PRO A 451 16.51 24.52 -24.93
N LYS A 452 17.80 24.86 -24.85
CA LYS A 452 18.49 25.88 -25.66
C LYS A 452 19.04 25.33 -26.97
N SER A 453 19.24 24.02 -27.07
CA SER A 453 19.68 23.33 -28.30
C SER A 453 18.57 23.25 -29.36
N VAL A 454 18.94 22.89 -30.59
CA VAL A 454 17.99 22.62 -31.68
C VAL A 454 16.99 21.56 -31.21
N SER A 455 15.74 21.98 -31.04
CA SER A 455 14.67 21.11 -30.53
C SER A 455 14.30 20.07 -31.57
N ILE A 456 14.39 18.79 -31.20
CA ILE A 456 13.76 17.71 -31.96
C ILE A 456 12.36 17.55 -31.37
N GLU A 457 11.41 18.24 -31.98
CA GLU A 457 10.00 18.24 -31.59
C GLU A 457 9.48 16.81 -31.38
N GLY A 458 8.88 16.54 -30.22
CA GLY A 458 8.37 15.22 -29.84
C GLY A 458 9.38 14.30 -29.12
N MET A 459 10.68 14.63 -29.10
CA MET A 459 11.70 13.73 -28.53
C MET A 459 11.58 13.63 -27.00
N ARG A 460 11.30 14.75 -26.33
CA ARG A 460 11.08 14.79 -24.88
C ARG A 460 9.89 13.89 -24.52
N GLU A 461 8.77 14.06 -25.22
CA GLU A 461 7.53 13.33 -25.00
C GLU A 461 7.70 11.83 -25.19
N VAL A 462 8.47 11.41 -26.20
CA VAL A 462 8.81 9.99 -26.42
C VAL A 462 9.64 9.42 -25.27
N ILE A 463 10.67 10.14 -24.82
CA ILE A 463 11.54 9.69 -23.72
C ILE A 463 10.76 9.63 -22.41
N GLU A 464 10.07 10.72 -22.04
CA GLU A 464 9.27 10.79 -20.82
C GLU A 464 8.19 9.71 -20.80
N TRP A 465 7.53 9.45 -21.92
CA TRP A 465 6.54 8.38 -21.99
C TRP A 465 7.16 7.00 -21.72
N VAL A 466 8.32 6.68 -22.30
CA VAL A 466 9.02 5.40 -22.04
C VAL A 466 9.42 5.30 -20.56
N MET A 467 9.95 6.38 -19.98
CA MET A 467 10.37 6.43 -18.58
C MET A 467 9.19 6.28 -17.62
N SER A 468 8.15 7.09 -17.79
CA SER A 468 7.02 7.15 -16.88
C SER A 468 6.03 6.00 -17.00
N ASN A 469 6.00 5.27 -18.13
CA ASN A 469 5.02 4.21 -18.36
C ASN A 469 5.62 2.80 -18.44
N ILE A 470 6.71 2.61 -19.19
CA ILE A 470 7.32 1.28 -19.37
C ILE A 470 8.26 0.97 -18.22
N PHE A 471 9.23 1.84 -17.91
CA PHE A 471 10.20 1.59 -16.84
C PHE A 471 9.60 1.64 -15.43
N SER A 472 8.45 2.29 -15.26
CA SER A 472 7.68 2.28 -14.00
C SER A 472 6.70 1.10 -13.88
N LEU A 473 6.64 0.23 -14.89
CA LEU A 473 5.73 -0.91 -15.02
C LEU A 473 4.22 -0.56 -15.04
N LYS A 474 3.83 0.73 -15.06
CA LYS A 474 2.43 1.18 -14.96
C LYS A 474 1.53 0.67 -16.09
N MET A 475 2.07 0.51 -17.29
CA MET A 475 1.31 0.08 -18.48
C MET A 475 1.39 -1.43 -18.75
N ILE A 476 1.97 -2.22 -17.82
CA ILE A 476 2.07 -3.67 -17.96
C ILE A 476 0.89 -4.31 -17.24
N PRO A 477 -0.02 -5.00 -17.95
CA PRO A 477 -1.16 -5.65 -17.30
C PRO A 477 -0.73 -6.75 -16.32
N ALA A 478 -1.53 -6.97 -15.28
CA ALA A 478 -1.24 -7.96 -14.22
C ALA A 478 -0.97 -9.37 -14.77
N GLN A 479 -1.65 -9.78 -15.84
CA GLN A 479 -1.42 -11.09 -16.50
C GLN A 479 -0.02 -11.26 -17.12
N TYR A 480 0.70 -10.16 -17.36
CA TYR A 480 2.09 -10.19 -17.77
C TYR A 480 3.04 -10.12 -16.57
N LEU A 481 2.70 -9.38 -15.51
CA LEU A 481 3.49 -9.32 -14.29
C LEU A 481 3.46 -10.65 -13.52
N PHE A 482 2.29 -11.29 -13.49
CA PHE A 482 2.02 -12.56 -12.82
C PHE A 482 1.33 -13.52 -13.81
N PRO A 483 2.11 -14.13 -14.74
CA PRO A 483 1.57 -15.04 -15.75
C PRO A 483 0.71 -16.18 -15.18
N ASP A 484 1.12 -16.69 -14.03
CA ASP A 484 0.35 -17.67 -13.26
C ASP A 484 -0.03 -17.05 -11.90
N PRO A 485 -1.33 -16.90 -11.60
CA PRO A 485 -1.78 -16.37 -10.31
C PRO A 485 -1.30 -17.19 -9.09
N ALA A 486 -0.98 -18.48 -9.27
CA ALA A 486 -0.47 -19.32 -8.19
C ALA A 486 0.94 -18.93 -7.73
N VAL A 487 1.65 -18.07 -8.47
CA VAL A 487 2.91 -17.47 -8.03
C VAL A 487 2.70 -16.54 -6.84
N LEU A 488 1.50 -15.96 -6.68
CA LEU A 488 1.14 -15.05 -5.59
C LEU A 488 0.60 -15.82 -4.37
N ALA A 489 1.49 -16.48 -3.62
CA ALA A 489 1.11 -17.21 -2.41
C ALA A 489 0.60 -16.25 -1.30
N ILE A 490 -0.45 -16.65 -0.57
CA ILE A 490 -1.02 -15.89 0.56
C ILE A 490 -0.12 -16.03 1.78
N GLU A 491 0.07 -14.96 2.55
CA GLU A 491 1.02 -14.87 3.67
C GLU A 491 2.48 -15.08 3.26
N HIS A 492 2.89 -14.53 2.11
CA HIS A 492 4.26 -14.64 1.61
C HIS A 492 4.81 -13.29 1.15
N ILE A 493 6.14 -13.18 1.23
CA ILE A 493 6.92 -12.11 0.62
C ILE A 493 7.68 -12.71 -0.55
N MET A 494 7.46 -12.15 -1.74
CA MET A 494 7.98 -12.67 -3.00
C MET A 494 8.92 -11.67 -3.65
N ALA A 495 10.22 -11.98 -3.66
CA ALA A 495 11.26 -11.14 -4.25
C ALA A 495 11.37 -11.36 -5.76
N PHE A 496 11.67 -10.31 -6.52
CA PHE A 496 11.89 -10.43 -7.96
C PHE A 496 12.94 -9.45 -8.47
N PHE A 497 13.50 -9.78 -9.63
CA PHE A 497 14.27 -8.90 -10.50
C PHE A 497 13.42 -8.50 -11.71
N ILE A 498 13.81 -7.42 -12.37
CA ILE A 498 13.21 -7.00 -13.64
C ILE A 498 14.08 -7.52 -14.78
N ASP A 499 13.47 -8.28 -15.69
CA ASP A 499 14.10 -8.77 -16.90
C ASP A 499 14.32 -7.61 -17.90
N ASP A 500 15.58 -7.22 -18.05
CA ASP A 500 15.99 -6.19 -19.00
C ASP A 500 15.63 -6.56 -20.44
N ASN A 501 15.80 -7.82 -20.86
CA ASN A 501 15.51 -8.25 -22.23
C ASN A 501 14.02 -8.12 -22.56
N TRP A 502 13.17 -8.44 -21.59
CA TRP A 502 11.72 -8.32 -21.71
C TRP A 502 11.31 -6.86 -21.88
N ILE A 503 11.82 -5.97 -21.01
CA ILE A 503 11.52 -4.53 -21.09
C ILE A 503 12.08 -3.93 -22.38
N ASP A 504 13.30 -4.29 -22.77
CA ASP A 504 13.94 -3.82 -24.01
C ASP A 504 13.10 -4.22 -25.22
N SER A 505 12.59 -5.46 -25.25
CA SER A 505 11.69 -5.96 -26.30
C SER A 505 10.36 -5.19 -26.33
N MET A 506 9.79 -4.84 -25.17
CA MET A 506 8.59 -4.01 -25.07
C MET A 506 8.83 -2.59 -25.59
N VAL A 507 9.96 -1.96 -25.24
CA VAL A 507 10.34 -0.64 -25.76
C VAL A 507 10.53 -0.70 -27.28
N ASP A 508 11.18 -1.75 -27.79
CA ASP A 508 11.37 -1.92 -29.24
C ASP A 508 10.05 -2.05 -30.01
N GLY A 509 9.09 -2.78 -29.43
CA GLY A 509 7.74 -2.91 -29.95
C GLY A 509 6.98 -1.59 -29.95
N ALA A 510 7.09 -0.80 -28.89
CA ALA A 510 6.49 0.54 -28.81
C ALA A 510 7.05 1.48 -29.89
N LEU A 511 8.37 1.47 -30.11
CA LEU A 511 9.05 2.31 -31.09
C LEU A 511 8.88 1.82 -32.56
N SER A 512 8.34 0.62 -32.77
CA SER A 512 8.10 0.06 -34.12
C SER A 512 6.99 0.77 -34.90
N LEU A 513 6.14 1.55 -34.21
CA LEU A 513 5.03 2.26 -34.84
C LEU A 513 5.53 3.36 -35.79
N GLY A 514 4.75 3.59 -36.86
CA GLY A 514 5.04 4.66 -37.82
C GLY A 514 6.29 4.43 -38.65
N ASN A 515 6.73 3.17 -38.84
CA ASN A 515 7.82 2.89 -39.76
C ASN A 515 7.42 3.24 -41.20
N THR A 516 8.20 4.14 -41.81
CA THR A 516 8.03 4.65 -43.16
C THR A 516 9.20 4.29 -44.07
N VAL A 517 10.24 3.66 -43.52
CA VAL A 517 11.43 3.22 -44.24
C VAL A 517 11.30 1.72 -44.51
N GLY A 518 11.31 1.34 -45.79
CA GLY A 518 11.36 -0.06 -46.19
C GLY A 518 12.75 -0.65 -45.99
N GLY A 519 12.84 -1.93 -45.59
CA GLY A 519 14.11 -2.62 -45.41
C GLY A 519 14.07 -3.67 -44.30
N THR A 520 15.21 -4.33 -44.07
CA THR A 520 15.39 -5.31 -43.00
C THR A 520 15.79 -4.69 -41.66
N VAL A 521 16.09 -3.38 -41.63
CA VAL A 521 16.53 -2.62 -40.46
C VAL A 521 15.80 -1.28 -40.39
N ASP A 522 15.39 -0.87 -39.19
CA ASP A 522 14.82 0.45 -38.92
C ASP A 522 15.87 1.37 -38.28
N ALA A 523 16.69 1.99 -39.12
CA ALA A 523 17.78 2.86 -38.67
C ALA A 523 17.28 4.10 -37.90
N VAL A 524 16.06 4.58 -38.17
CA VAL A 524 15.47 5.73 -37.44
C VAL A 524 15.13 5.31 -36.01
N ARG A 525 14.54 4.13 -35.82
CA ARG A 525 14.29 3.57 -34.49
C ARG A 525 15.59 3.33 -33.72
N ASP A 526 16.64 2.87 -34.39
CA ASP A 526 17.94 2.68 -33.75
C ASP A 526 18.51 3.99 -33.20
N GLU A 527 18.37 5.11 -33.91
CA GLU A 527 18.76 6.44 -33.41
C GLU A 527 17.89 6.89 -32.22
N ILE A 528 16.59 6.66 -32.25
CA ILE A 528 15.69 6.96 -31.11
C ILE A 528 16.07 6.13 -29.88
N ARG A 529 16.42 4.85 -30.06
CA ARG A 529 16.92 3.98 -28.99
C ARG A 529 18.24 4.51 -28.42
N GLN A 530 19.18 4.90 -29.27
CA GLN A 530 20.44 5.52 -28.84
C GLN A 530 20.19 6.82 -28.06
N ALA A 531 19.23 7.64 -28.47
CA ALA A 531 18.80 8.82 -27.73
C ALA A 531 18.33 8.45 -26.30
N ILE A 532 17.45 7.46 -26.16
CA ILE A 532 17.00 7.00 -24.83
C ILE A 532 18.18 6.50 -23.97
N ASN A 533 19.14 5.77 -24.57
CA ASN A 533 20.35 5.34 -23.86
C ASN A 533 21.23 6.52 -23.40
N VAL A 534 21.36 7.56 -24.23
CA VAL A 534 22.07 8.80 -23.86
C VAL A 534 21.36 9.49 -22.71
N TYR A 535 20.02 9.55 -22.74
CA TYR A 535 19.22 10.13 -21.66
C TYR A 535 19.44 9.38 -20.34
N ILE A 536 19.31 8.04 -20.35
CA ILE A 536 19.51 7.19 -19.17
C ILE A 536 20.90 7.40 -18.57
N LYS A 537 21.94 7.57 -19.40
CA LYS A 537 23.32 7.76 -18.96
C LYS A 537 23.59 9.12 -18.32
N HIS A 538 22.92 10.19 -18.75
CA HIS A 538 23.20 11.57 -18.32
C HIS A 538 22.12 12.16 -17.40
N ARG A 539 21.11 11.36 -17.04
CA ARG A 539 20.04 11.78 -16.15
C ARG A 539 20.58 12.13 -14.75
N ARG A 540 19.93 13.07 -14.06
CA ARG A 540 20.21 13.39 -12.66
C ARG A 540 19.71 12.29 -11.72
N SER A 541 20.39 12.02 -10.61
CA SER A 541 19.95 11.03 -9.60
C SER A 541 18.61 11.38 -8.92
N GLU A 542 18.16 12.64 -9.01
CA GLU A 542 16.83 13.06 -8.52
C GLU A 542 15.70 12.81 -9.54
N SER A 543 16.04 12.41 -10.78
CA SER A 543 15.07 12.10 -11.83
C SER A 543 14.55 10.67 -11.73
N LEU A 544 13.49 10.36 -12.49
CA LEU A 544 12.75 9.09 -12.47
C LEU A 544 13.69 7.86 -12.41
N GLN A 545 13.75 7.22 -11.25
CA GLN A 545 14.62 6.08 -10.98
C GLN A 545 14.11 4.83 -11.69
N ILE A 546 14.99 4.10 -12.38
CA ILE A 546 14.62 2.86 -13.08
C ILE A 546 14.93 1.68 -12.16
N ALA A 547 13.89 1.17 -11.50
CA ALA A 547 14.00 -0.02 -10.69
C ALA A 547 14.49 -1.23 -11.51
N ARG A 548 15.24 -2.10 -10.85
CA ARG A 548 15.75 -3.37 -11.40
C ARG A 548 15.38 -4.59 -10.55
N GLN A 549 14.83 -4.35 -9.36
CA GLN A 549 14.45 -5.36 -8.38
C GLN A 549 13.36 -4.79 -7.46
N GLY A 550 12.65 -5.69 -6.81
CA GLY A 550 11.55 -5.35 -5.91
C GLY A 550 11.01 -6.59 -5.20
N PHE A 551 9.87 -6.41 -4.53
CA PHE A 551 9.14 -7.52 -3.94
C PHE A 551 7.64 -7.25 -3.97
N VAL A 552 6.87 -8.33 -3.86
CA VAL A 552 5.42 -8.33 -3.64
C VAL A 552 5.14 -8.98 -2.31
N ILE A 553 4.30 -8.37 -1.49
CA ILE A 553 3.71 -9.00 -0.31
C ILE A 553 2.26 -9.29 -0.65
N ARG A 554 1.82 -10.50 -0.33
CA ARG A 554 0.40 -10.83 -0.30
C ARG A 554 0.07 -11.38 1.08
N SER A 555 -0.70 -10.63 1.86
CA SER A 555 -0.99 -10.95 3.26
C SER A 555 -2.22 -10.17 3.75
N GLY A 556 -3.01 -10.79 4.63
CA GLY A 556 -4.07 -10.10 5.36
C GLY A 556 -3.55 -8.95 6.23
N CYS A 557 -2.25 -8.94 6.58
CA CYS A 557 -1.59 -7.83 7.26
C CYS A 557 -1.65 -6.52 6.45
N ILE A 558 -1.57 -6.62 5.11
CA ILE A 558 -1.71 -5.45 4.23
C ILE A 558 -3.14 -4.91 4.26
N GLU A 559 -4.15 -5.75 4.40
CA GLU A 559 -5.52 -5.24 4.55
C GLU A 559 -5.73 -4.60 5.93
N ALA A 560 -5.19 -5.22 6.98
CA ALA A 560 -5.34 -4.78 8.36
C ALA A 560 -4.56 -3.49 8.71
N LEU A 561 -3.41 -3.24 8.06
CA LEU A 561 -2.51 -2.14 8.38
C LEU A 561 -2.31 -1.18 7.19
N PRO A 562 -3.28 -0.28 6.89
CA PRO A 562 -3.20 0.63 5.74
C PRO A 562 -1.94 1.50 5.73
N ASP A 563 -1.45 1.92 6.91
CA ASP A 563 -0.28 2.79 7.05
C ASP A 563 1.01 2.02 7.37
N LEU A 564 1.11 0.77 6.94
CA LEU A 564 2.32 -0.04 7.12
C LEU A 564 3.57 0.72 6.68
N GLN A 565 4.54 0.86 7.59
CA GLN A 565 5.74 1.66 7.35
C GLN A 565 6.86 0.77 6.80
N LEU A 566 7.51 1.24 5.73
CA LEU A 566 8.69 0.62 5.14
C LEU A 566 9.92 1.45 5.49
N LYS A 567 10.94 0.83 6.11
CA LYS A 567 12.21 1.48 6.44
C LYS A 567 13.38 0.75 5.78
N PRO A 568 14.30 1.45 5.09
CA PRO A 568 14.27 2.88 4.78
C PRO A 568 13.29 3.20 3.63
N GLU A 569 12.33 4.10 3.86
CA GLU A 569 11.35 4.52 2.84
C GLU A 569 12.03 5.05 1.58
N ALA A 570 13.14 5.77 1.76
CA ALA A 570 13.92 6.34 0.68
C ALA A 570 14.43 5.29 -0.32
N ALA A 571 14.55 4.02 0.06
CA ALA A 571 14.97 2.94 -0.84
C ALA A 571 13.85 2.45 -1.77
N VAL A 572 12.60 2.89 -1.58
CA VAL A 572 11.46 2.51 -2.41
C VAL A 572 11.12 3.66 -3.37
N VAL A 573 11.23 3.42 -4.68
CA VAL A 573 10.93 4.41 -5.73
C VAL A 573 9.45 4.45 -6.03
N LEU A 574 8.80 3.29 -6.03
CA LEU A 574 7.40 3.14 -6.37
C LEU A 574 6.80 2.02 -5.54
N SER A 575 5.70 2.32 -4.86
CA SER A 575 4.85 1.34 -4.20
C SER A 575 3.47 1.35 -4.84
N THR A 576 2.91 0.16 -5.06
CA THR A 576 1.53 -0.02 -5.52
C THR A 576 0.83 -0.92 -4.53
N ARG A 577 -0.27 -0.42 -3.97
CA ARG A 577 -1.06 -1.14 -2.96
C ARG A 577 -2.43 -1.51 -3.52
N ASN A 578 -2.85 -2.72 -3.21
CA ASN A 578 -4.21 -3.23 -3.38
C ASN A 578 -4.70 -3.79 -2.02
N GLN A 579 -5.90 -4.37 -1.94
CA GLN A 579 -6.51 -4.85 -0.68
C GLN A 579 -5.56 -5.72 0.17
N ASP A 580 -5.10 -6.85 -0.37
CA ASP A 580 -4.22 -7.82 0.31
C ASP A 580 -2.78 -7.80 -0.22
N MET A 581 -2.45 -6.89 -1.16
CA MET A 581 -1.19 -6.90 -1.88
C MET A 581 -0.44 -5.57 -1.85
N LEU A 582 0.87 -5.63 -1.64
CA LEU A 582 1.78 -4.50 -1.72
C LEU A 582 2.97 -4.86 -2.62
N MET A 583 3.12 -4.16 -3.73
CA MET A 583 4.30 -4.27 -4.60
C MET A 583 5.20 -3.05 -4.40
N CYS A 584 6.48 -3.28 -4.18
CA CYS A 584 7.48 -2.23 -3.99
C CYS A 584 8.66 -2.43 -4.95
N LEU A 585 9.09 -1.33 -5.56
CA LEU A 585 10.23 -1.26 -6.46
C LEU A 585 11.38 -0.48 -5.81
N PHE A 586 12.58 -1.04 -5.84
CA PHE A 586 13.74 -0.46 -5.18
C PHE A 586 14.46 0.60 -6.03
N ASP A 587 15.04 1.56 -5.34
CA ASP A 587 15.93 2.58 -5.88
C ASP A 587 17.28 1.95 -6.23
N PRO A 588 17.66 1.91 -7.52
CA PRO A 588 18.94 1.33 -7.93
C PRO A 588 20.16 2.08 -7.35
N ASP A 589 20.02 3.37 -7.01
CA ASP A 589 21.13 4.16 -6.46
C ASP A 589 21.36 3.87 -4.95
N LYS A 590 20.35 3.32 -4.26
CA LYS A 590 20.41 3.00 -2.83
C LYS A 590 20.48 1.50 -2.55
N CYS A 591 19.94 0.69 -3.46
CA CYS A 591 19.94 -0.75 -3.37
C CYS A 591 20.55 -1.34 -4.66
N ASN A 592 21.82 -1.69 -4.59
CA ASN A 592 22.50 -2.35 -5.70
C ASN A 592 21.80 -3.67 -6.04
N VAL A 593 21.72 -3.95 -7.35
CA VAL A 593 21.16 -5.21 -7.84
C VAL A 593 22.06 -6.35 -7.41
N GLY A 594 21.47 -7.35 -6.75
CA GLY A 594 22.24 -8.52 -6.33
C GLY A 594 23.01 -8.34 -5.01
N GLU A 595 22.73 -7.27 -4.25
CA GLU A 595 23.17 -7.15 -2.86
C GLU A 595 22.08 -7.54 -1.86
N LYS A 596 22.49 -7.89 -0.63
CA LYS A 596 21.58 -8.23 0.45
C LYS A 596 20.81 -6.98 0.87
N ILE A 597 19.52 -6.94 0.57
CA ILE A 597 18.64 -5.84 0.97
C ILE A 597 18.07 -6.18 2.34
N GLN A 598 18.25 -5.27 3.28
CA GLN A 598 17.61 -5.30 4.59
C GLN A 598 16.54 -4.23 4.63
N MET A 599 15.30 -4.62 4.88
CA MET A 599 14.21 -3.69 5.11
C MET A 599 13.42 -4.06 6.34
N GLU A 600 13.00 -3.05 7.08
CA GLU A 600 12.12 -3.19 8.21
C GLU A 600 10.69 -2.80 7.80
N LEU A 601 9.77 -3.77 7.87
CA LEU A 601 8.34 -3.50 7.86
C LEU A 601 7.90 -3.31 9.29
N SER A 602 7.44 -2.12 9.65
CA SER A 602 6.95 -1.86 11.00
C SER A 602 5.49 -1.49 10.99
N GLN A 603 4.75 -1.99 11.97
CA GLN A 603 3.41 -1.48 12.27
C GLN A 603 3.48 0.03 12.51
N PRO A 604 2.50 0.81 12.04
CA PRO A 604 2.49 2.23 12.29
C PRO A 604 2.23 2.50 13.79
N PRO A 605 2.81 3.56 14.37
CA PRO A 605 2.74 3.81 15.81
C PRO A 605 1.34 3.99 16.38
N HIS A 606 0.34 4.31 15.56
CA HIS A 606 -1.05 4.45 15.99
C HIS A 606 -1.82 3.13 15.99
N GLN A 607 -1.44 2.13 15.19
CA GLN A 607 -2.12 0.82 15.08
C GLN A 607 -1.44 -0.28 15.90
N VAL A 608 -0.67 0.11 16.92
CA VAL A 608 -0.04 -0.85 17.82
C VAL A 608 -1.10 -1.44 18.75
N ARG A 609 -1.00 -2.74 19.01
CA ARG A 609 -1.92 -3.45 19.90
C ARG A 609 -1.78 -2.92 21.31
N PHE A 610 -2.92 -2.71 21.98
CA PHE A 610 -2.96 -2.50 23.42
C PHE A 610 -3.35 -3.81 24.09
N GLY A 611 -2.73 -4.12 25.22
CA GLY A 611 -3.00 -5.35 25.94
C GLY A 611 -2.33 -5.44 27.28
N VAL A 612 -2.64 -6.52 27.99
CA VAL A 612 -1.89 -6.94 29.18
C VAL A 612 -0.92 -8.04 28.80
N THR A 613 0.18 -8.21 29.55
CA THR A 613 1.25 -9.13 29.11
C THR A 613 0.86 -10.59 29.23
N LYS A 614 0.20 -10.97 30.34
CA LYS A 614 -0.21 -12.35 30.54
C LYS A 614 -1.41 -12.44 31.47
N LEU A 615 -2.36 -13.27 31.08
CA LEU A 615 -3.55 -13.56 31.86
C LEU A 615 -3.58 -15.06 32.16
N GLN A 616 -3.79 -15.43 33.43
CA GLN A 616 -4.04 -16.81 33.87
C GLN A 616 -5.19 -16.82 34.90
N ASP A 617 -5.65 -18.01 35.28
CA ASP A 617 -6.73 -18.15 36.27
C ASP A 617 -6.38 -17.44 37.58
N GLY A 618 -7.12 -16.35 37.86
CA GLY A 618 -6.90 -15.50 39.03
C GLY A 618 -5.56 -14.76 39.06
N LEU A 619 -4.84 -14.62 37.95
CA LEU A 619 -3.53 -13.97 37.90
C LEU A 619 -3.43 -13.04 36.67
N LEU A 620 -3.05 -11.79 36.92
CA LEU A 620 -2.69 -10.82 35.89
C LEU A 620 -1.21 -10.46 36.04
N GLU A 621 -0.41 -10.68 35.01
CA GLU A 621 0.97 -10.20 34.94
C GLU A 621 1.07 -9.12 33.86
N GLN A 622 1.67 -7.98 34.21
CA GLN A 622 1.97 -6.92 33.26
C GLN A 622 3.44 -6.56 33.32
N SER A 623 4.07 -6.65 32.16
CA SER A 623 5.41 -6.16 31.89
C SER A 623 5.30 -4.84 31.16
N PHE A 624 5.88 -3.77 31.70
CA PHE A 624 5.81 -2.44 31.12
C PHE A 624 7.18 -1.76 31.07
N PRO A 625 7.42 -0.88 30.07
CA PRO A 625 8.64 -0.09 29.99
C PRO A 625 8.65 1.02 31.03
N LEU A 626 9.78 1.23 31.70
CA LEU A 626 9.99 2.35 32.62
C LEU A 626 10.49 3.60 31.89
N GLU A 627 9.60 4.27 31.18
CA GLU A 627 9.92 5.57 30.58
C GLU A 627 9.59 6.69 31.58
N ALA A 628 10.62 7.30 32.17
CA ALA A 628 10.45 8.48 33.02
C ALA A 628 10.13 9.69 32.13
N PHE A 629 8.86 10.13 32.15
CA PHE A 629 8.46 11.38 31.51
C PHE A 629 9.02 12.55 32.33
N ARG A 630 10.03 13.25 31.79
CA ARG A 630 10.50 14.54 32.32
C ARG A 630 10.19 15.60 31.27
N LYS A 631 9.54 16.70 31.66
CA LYS A 631 9.33 17.87 30.77
C LYS A 631 10.68 18.42 30.23
N ASP A 632 11.75 18.25 31.00
CA ASP A 632 13.09 18.76 30.69
C ASP A 632 14.15 17.62 30.72
N ALA A 633 14.29 16.90 29.61
CA ALA A 633 15.46 16.11 29.17
C ALA A 633 15.98 14.89 30.00
N THR A 634 16.11 13.77 29.25
CA THR A 634 17.21 12.77 29.23
C THR A 634 17.62 12.02 30.51
N ILE A 635 16.72 11.24 31.11
CA ILE A 635 17.08 9.91 31.65
C ILE A 635 16.00 8.93 31.26
N VAL A 636 16.21 8.16 30.18
CA VAL A 636 15.42 6.97 29.89
C VAL A 636 16.09 5.82 30.62
N ILE A 637 15.54 5.37 31.75
CA ILE A 637 15.95 4.10 32.34
C ILE A 637 15.35 3.00 31.48
N THR A 638 16.11 2.50 30.52
CA THR A 638 15.65 1.43 29.63
C THR A 638 15.65 0.09 30.38
N GLY A 639 14.46 -0.46 30.62
CA GLY A 639 14.27 -1.77 31.22
C GLY A 639 12.79 -2.17 31.31
N LEU A 640 12.49 -3.44 31.07
CA LEU A 640 11.17 -4.02 31.33
C LEU A 640 11.06 -4.34 32.82
N ARG A 641 9.91 -4.01 33.43
CA ARG A 641 9.56 -4.46 34.79
C ARG A 641 8.24 -5.19 34.77
N GLU A 642 8.15 -6.17 35.65
CA GLU A 642 7.00 -7.05 35.79
C GLU A 642 6.28 -6.73 37.10
N ARG A 643 4.96 -6.58 37.04
CA ARG A 643 4.10 -6.52 38.22
C ARG A 643 2.99 -7.54 38.08
N THR A 644 2.71 -8.26 39.17
CA THR A 644 1.75 -9.35 39.21
C THR A 644 0.65 -9.02 40.20
N TRP A 645 -0.61 -9.15 39.77
CA TRP A 645 -1.79 -9.03 40.61
C TRP A 645 -2.49 -10.38 40.69
N LYS A 646 -2.82 -10.81 41.91
CA LYS A 646 -3.55 -12.05 42.19
C LYS A 646 -4.99 -11.74 42.58
N LYS A 647 -5.92 -12.60 42.18
CA LYS A 647 -7.31 -12.59 42.66
C LYS A 647 -7.28 -12.78 44.18
N ILE A 648 -7.76 -11.78 44.90
CA ILE A 648 -7.83 -11.81 46.37
C ILE A 648 -9.06 -12.62 46.74
N PRO A 649 -8.92 -13.73 47.51
CA PRO A 649 -10.06 -14.49 47.99
C PRO A 649 -10.65 -13.79 49.23
N GLU A 650 -11.67 -12.95 49.02
CA GLU A 650 -12.44 -12.23 50.06
C GLU A 650 -11.62 -11.28 50.98
N PRO A 651 -12.25 -10.25 51.58
CA PRO A 651 -11.49 -9.16 52.20
C PRO A 651 -10.90 -9.60 53.54
N GLN A 652 -9.60 -9.92 53.55
CA GLN A 652 -8.85 -9.96 54.81
C GLN A 652 -8.60 -8.53 55.31
N THR A 653 -8.94 -8.34 56.58
CA THR A 653 -8.78 -7.14 57.39
C THR A 653 -7.30 -6.73 57.54
N THR A 654 -6.70 -6.20 56.48
CA THR A 654 -5.44 -5.45 56.54
C THR A 654 -5.60 -4.13 55.77
N PRO A 655 -5.47 -2.96 56.44
CA PRO A 655 -5.85 -1.65 55.89
C PRO A 655 -4.77 -1.00 55.01
N GLU A 656 -3.92 -1.79 54.34
CA GLU A 656 -2.87 -1.28 53.45
C GLU A 656 -3.02 -1.89 52.05
N LEU A 657 -3.77 -1.18 51.20
CA LEU A 657 -3.58 -1.07 49.74
C LEU A 657 -3.41 -2.39 48.95
N LEU A 658 -4.50 -3.10 48.73
CA LEU A 658 -4.65 -3.96 47.56
C LEU A 658 -5.95 -3.58 46.83
N VAL A 659 -5.96 -2.41 46.20
CA VAL A 659 -7.01 -2.08 45.23
C VAL A 659 -6.79 -2.99 44.02
N SER A 660 -7.75 -3.86 43.74
CA SER A 660 -7.66 -4.79 42.61
C SER A 660 -7.78 -3.99 41.32
N VAL A 661 -6.69 -3.90 40.54
CA VAL A 661 -6.67 -3.19 39.24
C VAL A 661 -7.59 -3.82 38.18
N LEU A 662 -8.11 -5.01 38.46
CA LEU A 662 -8.98 -5.80 37.59
C LEU A 662 -10.11 -6.41 38.43
N ASN A 663 -11.34 -6.30 37.94
CA ASN A 663 -12.42 -7.17 38.41
C ASN A 663 -12.34 -8.51 37.66
N PHE A 664 -11.85 -9.55 38.35
CA PHE A 664 -11.62 -10.88 37.76
C PHE A 664 -12.90 -11.59 37.31
N ASP A 665 -14.07 -11.19 37.79
CA ASP A 665 -15.34 -11.82 37.42
C ASP A 665 -15.95 -11.18 36.17
N THR A 666 -15.84 -9.86 36.02
CA THR A 666 -16.37 -9.12 34.86
C THR A 666 -15.33 -8.90 33.74
N GLY A 667 -14.04 -8.99 34.06
CA GLY A 667 -12.92 -8.68 33.17
C GLY A 667 -12.67 -7.17 33.00
N ILE A 668 -13.27 -6.33 33.85
CA ILE A 668 -13.18 -4.86 33.74
C ILE A 668 -11.92 -4.36 34.46
N LEU A 669 -11.03 -3.69 33.73
CA LEU A 669 -9.84 -3.00 34.24
C LEU A 669 -10.22 -1.65 34.84
N MET A 670 -9.53 -1.29 35.93
CA MET A 670 -9.64 0.00 36.61
C MET A 670 -8.47 0.89 36.17
N PRO A 671 -8.66 1.83 35.20
CA PRO A 671 -7.53 2.54 34.59
C PRO A 671 -6.80 3.45 35.58
N ALA A 672 -7.53 4.17 36.43
CA ALA A 672 -6.96 5.07 37.43
C ALA A 672 -6.07 4.33 38.44
N GLU A 673 -6.52 3.16 38.90
CA GLU A 673 -5.80 2.32 39.84
C GLU A 673 -4.58 1.66 39.19
N LEU A 674 -4.72 1.24 37.92
CA LEU A 674 -3.61 0.70 37.16
C LEU A 674 -2.50 1.75 36.96
N ALA A 675 -2.87 2.98 36.59
CA ALA A 675 -1.94 4.10 36.44
C ALA A 675 -1.21 4.39 37.75
N THR A 676 -1.94 4.40 38.87
CA THR A 676 -1.39 4.62 40.21
C THR A 676 -0.46 3.48 40.63
N ALA A 677 -0.80 2.23 40.31
CA ALA A 677 0.04 1.08 40.59
C ALA A 677 1.36 1.12 39.81
N HIS A 678 1.33 1.46 38.52
CA HIS A 678 2.55 1.65 37.71
C HIS A 678 3.39 2.83 38.24
N ALA A 679 2.74 3.95 38.57
CA ALA A 679 3.39 5.12 39.15
C ALA A 679 4.13 4.79 40.47
N ASN A 680 3.53 3.95 41.32
CA ASN A 680 4.17 3.49 42.55
C ASN A 680 5.42 2.65 42.28
N VAL A 681 5.40 1.75 41.28
CA VAL A 681 6.63 1.03 40.86
C VAL A 681 7.69 2.01 40.37
N ALA A 682 7.28 2.98 39.55
CA ALA A 682 8.19 3.98 39.02
C ALA A 682 8.82 4.82 40.14
N LYS A 683 8.05 5.19 41.17
CA LYS A 683 8.55 5.88 42.36
C LYS A 683 9.57 5.06 43.15
N GLU A 684 9.33 3.76 43.34
CA GLU A 684 10.27 2.86 44.01
C GLU A 684 11.61 2.77 43.28
N VAL A 685 11.59 2.75 41.95
CA VAL A 685 12.80 2.59 41.12
C VAL A 685 13.54 3.90 40.90
N LEU A 686 12.83 5.00 40.61
CA LEU A 686 13.41 6.30 40.29
C LEU A 686 13.77 7.12 41.54
N GLY A 687 13.18 6.80 42.70
CA GLY A 687 13.43 7.47 43.97
C GLY A 687 13.22 8.98 43.87
N GLN A 688 14.29 9.76 44.09
CA GLN A 688 14.25 11.23 44.03
C GLN A 688 14.04 11.79 42.62
N ASN A 689 14.22 10.97 41.58
CA ASN A 689 14.02 11.38 40.18
C ASN A 689 12.56 11.17 39.71
N PHE A 690 11.69 10.62 40.56
CA PHE A 690 10.28 10.45 40.25
C PHE A 690 9.51 11.76 40.48
N GLN A 691 8.82 12.24 39.45
CA GLN A 691 7.79 13.26 39.61
C GLN A 691 6.41 12.59 39.66
N PRO A 692 5.54 12.96 40.62
CA PRO A 692 4.18 12.45 40.65
C PRO A 692 3.46 12.83 39.36
N LEU A 693 2.72 11.88 38.80
CA LEU A 693 1.88 12.12 37.63
C LEU A 693 0.75 13.07 38.02
N ASP A 694 0.61 14.16 37.27
CA ASP A 694 -0.62 14.95 37.28
C ASP A 694 -1.78 14.03 36.83
N ASP A 695 -2.99 14.23 37.36
CA ASP A 695 -4.17 13.43 36.95
C ASP A 695 -4.40 13.48 35.42
N ASN A 696 -3.96 14.57 34.79
CA ASN A 696 -4.01 14.84 33.35
C ASN A 696 -2.93 14.08 32.53
N SER A 697 -1.95 13.43 33.17
CA SER A 697 -0.91 12.64 32.48
C SER A 697 -1.17 11.14 32.54
N LYS A 698 -2.17 10.70 33.31
CA LYS A 698 -2.48 9.27 33.51
C LYS A 698 -2.93 8.58 32.22
N SER A 699 -3.65 9.26 31.34
CA SER A 699 -4.12 8.73 30.04
C SER A 699 -2.95 8.38 29.12
N VAL A 700 -2.00 9.32 28.93
CA VAL A 700 -0.76 9.15 28.16
C VAL A 700 0.11 8.05 28.76
N TYR A 701 0.23 8.05 30.08
CA TYR A 701 1.03 7.09 30.81
C TYR A 701 0.49 5.65 30.64
N LEU A 702 -0.81 5.46 30.82
CA LEU A 702 -1.49 4.17 30.58
C LEU A 702 -1.34 3.72 29.13
N ALA A 703 -1.56 4.62 28.16
CA ALA A 703 -1.40 4.30 26.76
C ALA A 703 0.04 3.81 26.48
N ALA A 704 1.07 4.45 27.03
CA ALA A 704 2.45 4.01 26.86
C ALA A 704 2.77 2.65 27.52
N HIS A 705 2.14 2.33 28.66
CA HIS A 705 2.42 1.13 29.45
C HIS A 705 1.61 -0.10 29.04
N LEU A 706 0.46 0.12 28.39
CA LEU A 706 -0.40 -0.91 27.81
C LEU A 706 -0.11 -1.16 26.33
N ASN A 707 0.72 -0.32 25.71
CA ASN A 707 1.11 -0.50 24.31
C ASN A 707 2.05 -1.70 24.19
N ASP A 708 1.76 -2.61 23.26
CA ASP A 708 2.75 -3.58 22.83
C ASP A 708 3.91 -2.86 22.14
N ARG A 709 5.03 -3.56 21.97
CA ARG A 709 6.09 -3.04 21.11
C ARG A 709 5.62 -3.16 19.66
N PRO A 710 5.83 -2.13 18.82
CA PRO A 710 5.48 -2.24 17.41
C PRO A 710 6.20 -3.45 16.82
N SER A 711 5.45 -4.42 16.31
CA SER A 711 6.04 -5.54 15.59
C SER A 711 6.77 -4.99 14.38
N SER A 712 8.02 -5.43 14.21
CA SER A 712 8.77 -5.14 13.01
C SER A 712 9.39 -6.39 12.43
N LEU A 713 9.33 -6.46 11.10
CA LEU A 713 9.82 -7.56 10.30
C LEU A 713 11.02 -7.09 9.51
N ASN A 714 12.18 -7.69 9.79
CA ASN A 714 13.35 -7.52 8.97
C ASN A 714 13.30 -8.52 7.80
N ILE A 715 13.02 -8.00 6.60
CA ILE A 715 13.12 -8.77 5.37
C ILE A 715 14.57 -8.77 4.91
N GLN A 716 15.09 -9.97 4.65
CA GLN A 716 16.40 -10.16 4.06
C GLN A 716 16.24 -10.91 2.74
N PHE A 717 16.74 -10.31 1.67
CA PHE A 717 16.80 -10.95 0.37
C PHE A 717 18.22 -11.41 0.10
N GLU A 718 18.43 -12.70 -0.14
CA GLU A 718 19.70 -13.22 -0.65
C GLU A 718 19.60 -13.42 -2.16
N PRO A 719 20.14 -12.50 -2.95
CA PRO A 719 20.14 -12.64 -4.40
C PRO A 719 21.01 -13.82 -4.81
N SER A 720 20.42 -14.75 -5.57
CA SER A 720 21.17 -15.80 -6.26
C SER A 720 22.22 -15.15 -7.16
N GLN A 721 23.47 -15.58 -7.03
CA GLN A 721 24.64 -14.93 -7.62
C GLN A 721 24.47 -14.58 -9.11
N GLY A 722 24.49 -13.29 -9.43
CA GLY A 722 24.59 -12.78 -10.79
C GLY A 722 25.41 -11.50 -10.81
N ARG A 723 26.50 -11.47 -11.57
CA ARG A 723 27.34 -10.26 -11.74
C ARG A 723 26.66 -9.30 -12.71
N SER A 724 26.39 -8.07 -12.28
CA SER A 724 26.82 -6.82 -12.98
C SER A 724 26.07 -5.59 -12.46
N SER A 725 26.84 -4.67 -11.89
CA SER A 725 26.49 -3.30 -11.47
C SER A 725 26.50 -2.27 -12.61
N SER A 726 26.48 -2.70 -13.88
CA SER A 726 26.48 -1.75 -15.01
C SER A 726 25.20 -0.93 -15.07
N SER A 727 25.31 0.36 -15.42
CA SER A 727 24.17 1.24 -15.70
C SER A 727 23.25 0.63 -16.75
N ARG A 728 21.93 0.71 -16.56
CA ARG A 728 20.94 0.19 -17.50
C ARG A 728 21.12 0.81 -18.89
N GLN A 729 21.12 -0.04 -19.92
CA GLN A 729 21.15 0.36 -21.33
C GLN A 729 20.18 -0.53 -22.12
N LEU A 730 19.37 0.05 -23.00
CA LEU A 730 18.54 -0.67 -23.97
C LEU A 730 19.43 -1.28 -25.05
N PHE A 731 19.38 -2.60 -25.24
CA PHE A 731 20.17 -3.33 -26.24
C PHE A 731 21.64 -2.84 -26.32
N PRO A 732 22.49 -3.12 -25.31
CA PRO A 732 23.87 -2.64 -25.28
C PRO A 732 24.66 -3.20 -26.47
N ASP A 733 25.66 -2.46 -26.96
CA ASP A 733 26.53 -2.91 -28.05
C ASP A 733 27.24 -4.20 -27.64
N GLN A 734 26.96 -5.28 -28.35
CA GLN A 734 27.48 -6.60 -28.05
C GLN A 734 28.80 -6.77 -28.79
N THR A 735 29.91 -6.89 -28.05
CA THR A 735 31.16 -7.40 -28.61
C THR A 735 30.90 -8.81 -29.17
N PRO A 736 31.30 -9.11 -30.41
CA PRO A 736 31.18 -10.48 -30.92
C PRO A 736 31.97 -11.40 -29.97
N VAL A 737 31.26 -12.32 -29.33
CA VAL A 737 31.90 -13.39 -28.57
C VAL A 737 32.66 -14.20 -29.60
N SER A 738 33.99 -14.20 -29.49
CA SER A 738 34.83 -15.14 -30.23
C SER A 738 34.36 -16.54 -29.89
N VAL A 739 33.75 -17.20 -30.89
CA VAL A 739 33.27 -18.59 -30.84
C VAL A 739 34.40 -19.53 -30.44
#